data_AF-A0A241VLG3-F1
#
_entry.id   AF-A0A241VLG3-F1
#
_cell.length_a   1.000
_cell.length_b   1.000
_cell.length_c   1.000
_cell.angle_alpha   90.00
_cell.angle_beta   90.00
_cell.angle_gamma   90.00
#
_symmetry.space_group_name_H-M   'P 1'
#
loop_
_entity.id
_entity.type
_entity.pdbx_description
1 polymer ?
#
loop_
_entity_poly.entity_id
_entity_poly.type
_entity_poly.pdbx_seq_one_letter_code
_entity_poly.pdbx_strand_id
1 'polypeptide(L)'
;MKESEIRDILAVNLHVIEDGLILQEKEQYIPNDLGTKGFIDIYAQDTKGNHVLIELKRSKPATRETLHEILKYVEGVKLHFGAREDEVRVIIASTEWSELIVPYSRFLSMANISITGMKLNIDDTSNSITAEKVVPLKINEGRFIAPWYEIFWYKNFDNLSKGIKTIKESYIEKKINDYIIAIFELKNSIPSIPHEKRKSALEAIFGPSKNSKLELYSYVIFCASQIRTVQQYTDLLESCNDIYEETISIIEDIDEVEKLCILHEAVSGLEPLPYSDDGEIGYPAKFHDYFNNENFILTEIIKFGAFERNKLLTKDILIEELKGFNGSLSGSGHIKKNISLSDISHITALKKEIEILLKDNNIWCERIIRNIDNLQHEFPNSSLDFHLFNPSTGIFTIYNTLSKGSNFEYMPNYFMKASSDNKKRIYFGALDIFRPPLKFNDIINKYYPYGISELVSSTTWGGYDNRDVDILENLGLIYKNYRCDIESEKTIFFVMNDGRWRNCEPPNLLNNFQNYLNSSTKLINEIMAEIGIRDNGSFFEHCLPDVLVIKISREEVETNDLTRVLSKLEYLIMSDNLALKMRRKIEFSFDGYNHDIRELYEIEEVRNYVINLSEAFPYLFFFTKLDGNYGTLKVFANCYIKSDKKIVLDNYSPLEIFMTQQFEGLNELTDRLSLSEEENKIISEETIEYLFSD
;
A
#
# COMPACT_ATOMS: atom_id res chain seq x y z
N MET A 1 13.60 45.79 34.18
CA MET A 1 12.81 45.38 35.38
C MET A 1 13.13 43.97 35.87
N LYS A 2 13.26 43.72 37.19
CA LYS A 2 13.39 42.38 37.81
C LYS A 2 12.13 41.51 37.62
N GLU A 3 12.25 40.20 37.79
CA GLU A 3 11.12 39.25 37.67
C GLU A 3 9.97 39.59 38.62
N SER A 4 10.28 39.95 39.87
CA SER A 4 9.30 40.43 40.85
C SER A 4 8.55 41.69 40.40
N GLU A 5 9.22 42.62 39.73
CA GLU A 5 8.63 43.87 39.21
C GLU A 5 7.70 43.58 38.03
N ILE A 6 8.12 42.68 37.13
CA ILE A 6 7.31 42.21 36.00
C ILE A 6 6.02 41.54 36.51
N ARG A 7 6.14 40.66 37.51
CA ARG A 7 5.01 40.01 38.16
C ARG A 7 4.03 41.02 38.77
N ASP A 8 4.55 42.00 39.50
CA ASP A 8 3.69 43.02 40.13
C ASP A 8 2.94 43.87 39.10
N ILE A 9 3.56 44.20 37.97
CA ILE A 9 2.92 44.92 36.86
C ILE A 9 1.85 44.04 36.19
N LEU A 10 2.17 42.78 35.89
CA LEU A 10 1.25 41.85 35.24
C LEU A 10 0.05 41.49 36.12
N ALA A 11 0.24 41.35 37.44
CA ALA A 11 -0.84 41.05 38.37
C ALA A 11 -1.94 42.12 38.38
N VAL A 12 -1.62 43.38 38.08
CA VAL A 12 -2.59 44.48 37.96
C VAL A 12 -3.21 44.53 36.56
N ASN A 13 -2.50 44.02 35.54
CA ASN A 13 -2.87 44.13 34.13
C ASN A 13 -2.87 42.77 33.41
N LEU A 14 -3.58 41.77 33.96
CA LEU A 14 -3.60 40.42 33.39
C LEU A 14 -4.19 40.35 31.97
N HIS A 15 -4.98 41.35 31.56
CA HIS A 15 -5.47 41.50 30.19
C HIS A 15 -4.34 41.59 29.15
N VAL A 16 -3.13 41.99 29.55
CA VAL A 16 -1.93 41.96 28.69
C VAL A 16 -1.59 40.53 28.25
N ILE A 17 -1.88 39.55 29.11
CA ILE A 17 -1.69 38.13 28.83
C ILE A 17 -2.94 37.59 28.14
N GLU A 18 -4.10 37.65 28.81
CA GLU A 18 -5.36 37.12 28.29
C GLU A 18 -6.53 37.89 28.89
N ASP A 19 -7.46 38.31 28.04
CA ASP A 19 -8.66 39.02 28.47
C ASP A 19 -9.55 38.15 29.37
N GLY A 20 -10.04 38.74 30.46
CA GLY A 20 -10.96 38.08 31.39
C GLY A 20 -10.31 37.26 32.50
N LEU A 21 -8.97 37.27 32.62
CA LEU A 21 -8.27 36.73 33.78
C LEU A 21 -8.48 37.61 35.02
N ILE A 22 -8.82 36.97 36.15
CA ILE A 22 -9.02 37.63 37.45
C ILE A 22 -7.94 37.13 38.42
N LEU A 23 -7.12 38.06 38.93
CA LEU A 23 -6.10 37.75 39.92
C LEU A 23 -6.72 37.19 41.20
N GLN A 24 -6.21 36.05 41.67
CA GLN A 24 -6.57 35.50 42.99
C GLN A 24 -5.46 35.80 44.00
N GLU A 25 -4.21 35.46 43.68
CA GLU A 25 -3.07 35.65 44.58
C GLU A 25 -1.75 35.78 43.81
N LYS A 26 -0.78 36.49 44.39
CA LYS A 26 0.62 36.55 43.91
C LYS A 26 1.49 35.69 44.80
N GLU A 27 2.49 34.99 44.24
CA GLU A 27 3.30 34.05 45.03
C GLU A 27 2.41 33.07 45.82
N GLN A 28 1.42 32.48 45.14
CA GLN A 28 0.48 31.55 45.77
C GLN A 28 1.26 30.36 46.34
N TYR A 29 1.21 30.22 47.66
CA TYR A 29 1.86 29.11 48.33
C TYR A 29 1.10 27.81 48.06
N ILE A 30 1.85 26.77 47.66
CA ILE A 30 1.35 25.41 47.52
C ILE A 30 2.09 24.51 48.53
N PRO A 31 1.36 23.87 49.47
CA PRO A 31 1.95 23.03 50.51
C PRO A 31 2.72 21.82 49.98
N ASN A 32 3.63 21.32 50.81
CA ASN A 32 4.54 20.22 50.49
C ASN A 32 4.02 18.89 51.04
N ASP A 33 2.94 18.40 50.43
CA ASP A 33 2.38 17.09 50.77
C ASP A 33 2.98 15.96 49.89
N LEU A 34 3.62 16.31 48.77
CA LEU A 34 4.26 15.38 47.81
C LEU A 34 5.81 15.47 47.75
N GLY A 35 6.46 16.12 48.70
CA GLY A 35 7.93 16.26 48.73
C GLY A 35 8.49 17.52 48.07
N THR A 36 7.67 18.43 47.54
CA THR A 36 8.11 19.76 47.09
C THR A 36 7.22 20.92 47.58
N LYS A 37 7.82 22.01 48.09
CA LYS A 37 7.12 23.31 48.28
C LYS A 37 7.19 24.10 46.97
N GLY A 38 6.19 24.93 46.72
CA GLY A 38 6.11 25.76 45.52
C GLY A 38 5.43 27.10 45.77
N PHE A 39 5.81 28.10 45.01
CA PHE A 39 5.13 29.40 44.95
C PHE A 39 4.81 29.68 43.50
N ILE A 40 3.53 29.76 43.17
CA ILE A 40 3.09 30.11 41.81
C ILE A 40 3.22 31.63 41.68
N ASP A 41 3.95 32.12 40.67
CA ASP A 41 4.21 33.56 40.55
C ASP A 41 2.93 34.38 40.52
N ILE A 42 1.99 34.00 39.65
CA ILE A 42 0.64 34.56 39.64
C ILE A 42 -0.38 33.43 39.55
N TYR A 43 -1.30 33.41 40.50
CA TYR A 43 -2.46 32.55 40.51
C TYR A 43 -3.71 33.37 40.16
N ALA A 44 -4.41 32.95 39.12
CA ALA A 44 -5.59 33.63 38.59
C ALA A 44 -6.73 32.65 38.32
N GLN A 45 -7.89 33.20 38.01
CA GLN A 45 -9.06 32.48 37.55
C GLN A 45 -9.48 33.00 36.17
N ASP A 46 -9.86 32.10 35.26
CA ASP A 46 -10.39 32.49 33.95
C ASP A 46 -11.91 32.70 33.95
N THR A 47 -12.46 33.09 32.80
CA THR A 47 -13.91 33.33 32.62
C THR A 47 -14.79 32.09 32.79
N LYS A 48 -14.21 30.89 32.80
CA LYS A 48 -14.90 29.61 33.03
C LYS A 48 -14.74 29.12 34.47
N GLY A 49 -13.98 29.82 35.30
CA GLY A 49 -13.72 29.46 36.69
C GLY A 49 -12.51 28.55 36.90
N ASN A 50 -11.71 28.27 35.87
CA ASN A 50 -10.55 27.37 35.96
C ASN A 50 -9.40 28.02 36.74
N HIS A 51 -8.58 27.19 37.37
CA HIS A 51 -7.31 27.58 37.99
C HIS A 51 -6.28 27.92 36.91
N VAL A 52 -5.79 29.17 36.88
CA VAL A 52 -4.77 29.62 35.94
C VAL A 52 -3.46 29.86 36.67
N LEU A 53 -2.46 29.05 36.37
CA LEU A 53 -1.13 29.10 36.98
C LEU A 53 -0.20 29.79 35.99
N ILE A 54 0.25 31.01 36.31
CA ILE A 54 1.14 31.77 35.44
C ILE A 54 2.54 31.73 36.03
N GLU A 55 3.47 31.14 35.28
CA GLU A 55 4.88 31.04 35.62
C GLU A 55 5.68 32.08 34.84
N LEU A 56 6.44 32.93 35.54
CA LEU A 56 7.14 34.06 34.97
C LEU A 56 8.64 33.82 34.93
N LYS A 57 9.28 34.08 33.78
CA LYS A 57 10.74 33.96 33.65
C LYS A 57 11.38 35.15 32.95
N ARG A 58 12.46 35.67 33.53
CA ARG A 58 13.23 36.77 32.94
C ARG A 58 14.56 36.34 32.32
N SER A 59 15.19 35.27 32.81
CA SER A 59 16.59 34.95 32.51
C SER A 59 16.78 33.56 31.91
N LYS A 60 17.80 33.39 31.05
CA LYS A 60 18.17 32.10 30.44
C LYS A 60 18.36 30.96 31.46
N PRO A 61 19.07 31.15 32.59
CA PRO A 61 19.20 30.07 33.57
C PRO A 61 17.85 29.65 34.15
N ALA A 62 16.98 30.61 34.46
CA ALA A 62 15.68 30.34 35.07
C ALA A 62 14.71 29.63 34.12
N THR A 63 14.83 29.82 32.80
CA THR A 63 13.98 29.13 31.82
C THR A 63 14.23 27.62 31.76
N ARG A 64 15.37 27.13 32.29
CA ARG A 64 15.69 25.69 32.33
C ARG A 64 14.89 24.93 33.38
N GLU A 65 14.45 25.61 34.44
CA GLU A 65 13.73 25.00 35.58
C GLU A 65 12.21 25.06 35.42
N THR A 66 11.73 25.89 34.50
CA THR A 66 10.31 26.23 34.31
C THR A 66 9.38 25.02 34.18
N LEU A 67 9.75 24.02 33.37
CA LEU A 67 8.89 22.85 33.20
C LEU A 67 8.79 21.99 34.47
N HIS A 68 9.87 21.92 35.26
CA HIS A 68 9.83 21.21 36.55
C HIS A 68 8.90 21.92 37.53
N GLU A 69 8.92 23.25 37.55
CA GLU A 69 8.03 24.06 38.40
C GLU A 69 6.57 23.87 38.02
N ILE A 70 6.25 23.94 36.72
CA ILE A 70 4.88 23.74 36.22
C ILE A 70 4.34 22.37 36.62
N LEU A 71 5.12 21.30 36.39
CA LEU A 71 4.71 19.94 36.74
C LEU A 71 4.41 19.80 38.24
N LYS A 72 5.21 20.46 39.09
CA LYS A 72 4.95 20.52 40.53
C LYS A 72 3.67 21.27 40.86
N TYR A 73 3.44 22.44 40.25
CA TYR A 73 2.29 23.29 40.58
C TYR A 73 0.97 22.65 40.16
N VAL A 74 0.94 21.98 39.02
CA VAL A 74 -0.27 21.28 38.54
C VAL A 74 -0.70 20.20 39.54
N GLU A 75 0.23 19.33 39.95
CA GLU A 75 -0.08 18.29 40.95
C GLU A 75 -0.38 18.87 42.33
N GLY A 76 0.34 19.92 42.72
CA GLY A 76 0.11 20.60 43.99
C GLY A 76 -1.26 21.29 44.06
N VAL A 77 -1.74 21.91 42.99
CA VAL A 77 -3.06 22.53 42.88
C VAL A 77 -4.18 21.48 42.92
N LYS A 78 -4.01 20.37 42.19
CA LYS A 78 -4.95 19.23 42.21
C LYS A 78 -5.14 18.70 43.64
N LEU A 79 -4.05 18.53 44.39
CA LEU A 79 -4.13 18.05 45.77
C LEU A 79 -4.61 19.10 46.77
N HIS A 80 -4.08 20.31 46.70
CA HIS A 80 -4.34 21.34 47.70
C HIS A 80 -5.76 21.93 47.58
N PHE A 81 -6.21 22.18 46.35
CA PHE A 81 -7.52 22.74 46.07
C PHE A 81 -8.57 21.69 45.67
N GLY A 82 -8.18 20.42 45.51
CA GLY A 82 -9.09 19.36 45.05
C GLY A 82 -9.50 19.52 43.59
N ALA A 83 -8.72 20.26 42.80
CA ALA A 83 -9.01 20.54 41.40
C ALA A 83 -8.89 19.28 40.54
N ARG A 84 -9.77 19.15 39.54
CA ARG A 84 -9.61 18.15 38.48
C ARG A 84 -8.62 18.64 37.42
N GLU A 85 -8.09 17.71 36.62
CA GLU A 85 -7.12 18.03 35.58
C GLU A 85 -7.71 18.96 34.49
N ASP A 86 -9.00 18.82 34.18
CA ASP A 86 -9.74 19.69 33.25
C ASP A 86 -10.02 21.10 33.79
N GLU A 87 -9.77 21.34 35.08
CA GLU A 87 -9.97 22.63 35.76
C GLU A 87 -8.66 23.43 35.91
N VAL A 88 -7.53 22.92 35.43
CA VAL A 88 -6.21 23.55 35.57
C VAL A 88 -5.65 23.98 34.21
N ARG A 89 -5.23 25.25 34.12
CA ARG A 89 -4.57 25.85 32.97
C ARG A 89 -3.22 26.44 33.40
N VAL A 90 -2.23 26.37 32.52
CA VAL A 90 -0.89 26.92 32.76
C VAL A 90 -0.56 27.95 31.69
N ILE A 91 -0.01 29.08 32.10
CA ILE A 91 0.57 30.09 31.22
C ILE A 91 2.05 30.24 31.55
N ILE A 92 2.92 30.06 30.56
CA ILE A 92 4.36 30.30 30.69
C ILE A 92 4.66 31.65 30.08
N ALA A 93 4.96 32.65 30.90
CA ALA A 93 5.21 34.00 30.45
C ALA A 93 6.70 34.35 30.62
N SER A 94 7.43 34.49 29.51
CA SER A 94 8.88 34.71 29.54
C SER A 94 9.34 35.77 28.57
N THR A 95 10.34 36.57 28.96
CA THR A 95 11.06 37.47 28.04
C THR A 95 12.10 36.73 27.19
N GLU A 96 12.42 35.49 27.55
CA GLU A 96 13.48 34.69 26.94
C GLU A 96 12.97 33.29 26.59
N TRP A 97 13.18 32.87 25.36
CA TRP A 97 12.60 31.63 24.81
C TRP A 97 13.64 30.72 24.15
N SER A 98 14.89 31.15 23.99
CA SER A 98 15.89 30.41 23.21
C SER A 98 16.15 28.99 23.74
N GLU A 99 16.08 28.79 25.05
CA GLU A 99 16.24 27.46 25.69
C GLU A 99 14.92 26.81 26.10
N LEU A 100 13.81 27.56 26.07
CA LEU A 100 12.49 27.09 26.47
C LEU A 100 11.67 26.58 25.29
N ILE A 101 11.89 27.11 24.08
CA ILE A 101 11.02 26.87 22.93
C ILE A 101 10.94 25.38 22.54
N VAL A 102 12.06 24.67 22.50
CA VAL A 102 12.11 23.23 22.20
C VAL A 102 11.41 22.40 23.28
N PRO A 103 11.78 22.49 24.57
CA PRO A 103 11.12 21.71 25.61
C PRO A 103 9.64 22.09 25.79
N TYR A 104 9.27 23.37 25.66
CA TYR A 104 7.86 23.80 25.63
C TYR A 104 7.09 23.12 24.50
N SER A 105 7.62 23.15 23.28
CA SER A 105 6.96 22.57 22.11
C SER A 105 6.78 21.05 22.26
N ARG A 106 7.78 20.35 22.82
CA ARG A 106 7.67 18.92 23.14
C ARG A 106 6.70 18.63 24.29
N PHE A 107 6.68 19.47 25.32
CA PHE A 107 5.76 19.30 26.44
C PHE A 107 4.32 19.52 26.01
N LEU A 108 4.06 20.55 25.21
CA LEU A 108 2.74 20.83 24.64
C LEU A 108 2.20 19.65 23.82
N SER A 109 3.06 18.91 23.10
CA SER A 109 2.63 17.74 22.31
C SER A 109 2.33 16.50 23.15
N MET A 110 2.63 16.50 24.46
CA MET A 110 2.48 15.34 25.35
C MET A 110 1.58 15.61 26.56
N ALA A 111 1.34 16.87 26.88
CA ALA A 111 0.61 17.25 28.07
C ALA A 111 -0.91 17.09 27.89
N ASN A 112 -1.57 16.56 28.92
CA ASN A 112 -3.03 16.46 29.01
C ASN A 112 -3.69 17.71 29.63
N ILE A 113 -2.89 18.75 29.89
CA ILE A 113 -3.32 20.02 30.49
C ILE A 113 -3.21 21.17 29.48
N SER A 114 -4.08 22.17 29.62
CA SER A 114 -4.05 23.35 28.76
C SER A 114 -2.86 24.24 29.12
N ILE A 115 -1.85 24.30 28.24
CA ILE A 115 -0.65 25.14 28.42
C ILE A 115 -0.58 26.19 27.32
N THR A 116 -0.22 27.43 27.66
CA THR A 116 0.02 28.51 26.70
C THR A 116 1.34 29.21 26.98
N GLY A 117 2.19 29.33 25.96
CA GLY A 117 3.41 30.13 26.01
C GLY A 117 3.19 31.57 25.57
N MET A 118 3.71 32.53 26.34
CA MET A 118 3.63 33.97 26.11
C MET A 118 5.02 34.58 26.15
N LYS A 119 5.40 35.27 25.07
CA LYS A 119 6.63 36.05 25.01
C LYS A 119 6.36 37.47 25.45
N LEU A 120 7.02 37.89 26.52
CA LEU A 120 6.90 39.21 27.09
C LEU A 120 7.90 40.16 26.43
N ASN A 121 7.41 41.27 25.89
CA ASN A 121 8.23 42.37 25.43
C ASN A 121 8.13 43.51 26.45
N ILE A 122 9.28 43.88 27.00
CA ILE A 122 9.40 44.87 28.07
C ILE A 122 9.98 46.16 27.52
N ASP A 123 9.27 47.26 27.72
CA ASP A 123 9.81 48.60 27.54
C ASP A 123 10.23 49.19 28.90
N ASP A 124 11.53 49.12 29.19
CA ASP A 124 12.12 49.65 30.43
C ASP A 124 11.97 51.18 30.56
N THR A 125 11.64 51.92 29.49
CA THR A 125 11.48 53.38 29.53
C THR A 125 10.07 53.82 29.93
N SER A 126 9.05 53.08 29.49
CA SER A 126 7.65 53.35 29.81
C SER A 126 7.07 52.45 30.92
N ASN A 127 7.86 51.49 31.43
CA ASN A 127 7.39 50.42 32.32
C ASN A 127 6.16 49.67 31.76
N SER A 128 6.04 49.59 30.43
CA SER A 128 4.97 48.86 29.79
C SER A 128 5.43 47.45 29.42
N ILE A 129 4.47 46.52 29.48
CA ILE A 129 4.67 45.12 29.11
C ILE A 129 3.63 44.80 28.05
N THR A 130 4.07 44.17 26.98
CA THR A 130 3.19 43.55 25.99
C THR A 130 3.49 42.06 25.92
N ALA A 131 2.52 41.25 25.54
CA ALA A 131 2.71 39.82 25.38
C ALA A 131 2.28 39.38 23.97
N GLU A 132 3.04 38.46 23.39
CA GLU A 132 2.70 37.78 22.15
C GLU A 132 2.67 36.27 22.38
N LYS A 133 1.70 35.57 21.78
CA LYS A 133 1.60 34.12 21.92
C LYS A 133 2.77 33.46 21.20
N VAL A 134 3.41 32.51 21.87
CA VAL A 134 4.52 31.76 21.29
C VAL A 134 3.98 30.65 20.39
N VAL A 135 4.45 30.67 19.14
CA VAL A 135 4.20 29.61 18.18
C VAL A 135 5.14 28.44 18.50
N PRO A 136 4.63 27.25 18.86
CA PRO A 136 5.47 26.10 19.14
C PRO A 136 6.19 25.63 17.86
N LEU A 137 7.37 25.05 18.02
CA LEU A 137 8.08 24.37 16.94
C LEU A 137 7.34 23.10 16.55
N LYS A 138 7.31 22.80 15.26
CA LYS A 138 6.98 21.45 14.78
C LYS A 138 8.08 20.50 15.24
N ILE A 139 7.75 19.57 16.14
CA ILE A 139 8.69 18.57 16.64
C ILE A 139 8.83 17.45 15.59
N ASN A 140 10.06 17.05 15.28
CA ASN A 140 10.33 15.93 14.39
C ASN A 140 10.01 14.60 15.10
N GLU A 141 9.35 13.68 14.39
CA GLU A 141 9.00 12.33 14.87
C GLU A 141 10.17 11.34 14.81
N GLY A 142 11.33 11.80 14.34
CA GLY A 142 12.56 11.03 14.30
C GLY A 142 12.88 10.53 12.89
N ARG A 143 13.49 9.33 12.82
CA ARG A 143 13.87 8.72 11.55
C ARG A 143 12.65 8.05 10.92
N PHE A 144 12.45 8.30 9.64
CA PHE A 144 11.40 7.73 8.84
C PHE A 144 11.83 7.73 7.37
N ILE A 145 11.93 6.56 6.77
CA ILE A 145 12.27 6.41 5.34
C ILE A 145 11.00 6.64 4.52
N ALA A 146 11.07 7.54 3.53
CA ALA A 146 9.96 7.76 2.61
C ALA A 146 9.59 6.45 1.89
N PRO A 147 8.31 6.11 1.69
CA PRO A 147 7.89 4.87 1.04
C PRO A 147 8.01 4.92 -0.50
N TRP A 148 8.72 5.91 -1.04
CA TRP A 148 9.00 6.10 -2.46
C TRP A 148 10.51 6.03 -2.65
N TYR A 149 10.94 5.12 -3.51
CA TYR A 149 12.34 4.83 -3.77
C TYR A 149 12.68 5.15 -5.22
N GLU A 150 13.93 5.49 -5.47
CA GLU A 150 14.50 5.60 -6.79
C GLU A 150 15.32 4.35 -7.03
N ILE A 151 14.94 3.60 -8.07
CA ILE A 151 15.62 2.37 -8.44
C ILE A 151 16.42 2.64 -9.70
N PHE A 152 17.71 2.31 -9.65
CA PHE A 152 18.62 2.49 -10.76
C PHE A 152 19.23 1.16 -11.16
N TRP A 153 19.16 0.85 -12.46
CA TRP A 153 19.69 -0.37 -13.05
C TRP A 153 21.03 -0.10 -13.74
N TYR A 154 21.96 -1.05 -13.63
CA TYR A 154 23.29 -0.94 -14.24
C TYR A 154 23.73 -2.24 -14.92
N LYS A 155 24.32 -2.09 -16.09
CA LYS A 155 24.80 -3.21 -16.93
C LYS A 155 26.02 -3.90 -16.32
N ASN A 156 26.90 -3.12 -15.70
CA ASN A 156 28.19 -3.56 -15.18
C ASN A 156 28.65 -2.71 -13.98
N PHE A 157 29.74 -3.14 -13.35
CA PHE A 157 30.29 -2.53 -12.14
C PHE A 157 30.83 -1.10 -12.35
N ASP A 158 31.37 -0.78 -13.53
CA ASP A 158 31.87 0.57 -13.84
C ASP A 158 30.71 1.57 -13.88
N ASN A 159 29.60 1.18 -14.52
CA ASN A 159 28.37 1.97 -14.58
C ASN A 159 27.74 2.13 -13.18
N LEU A 160 27.71 1.06 -12.37
CA LEU A 160 27.28 1.11 -10.98
C LEU A 160 28.10 2.12 -10.17
N SER A 161 29.44 2.06 -10.28
CA SER A 161 30.36 2.94 -9.57
C SER A 161 30.16 4.41 -9.96
N LYS A 162 29.97 4.67 -11.26
CA LYS A 162 29.61 5.99 -11.79
C LYS A 162 28.26 6.45 -11.23
N GLY A 163 27.26 5.58 -11.24
CA GLY A 163 25.93 5.82 -10.68
C GLY A 163 25.98 6.28 -9.23
N ILE A 164 26.61 5.49 -8.35
CA ILE A 164 26.77 5.82 -6.91
C ILE A 164 27.42 7.20 -6.73
N LYS A 165 28.46 7.51 -7.51
CA LYS A 165 29.12 8.82 -7.46
C LYS A 165 28.14 9.95 -7.83
N THR A 166 27.44 9.81 -8.95
CA THR A 166 26.49 10.85 -9.42
C THR A 166 25.26 10.99 -8.52
N ILE A 167 24.79 9.92 -7.88
CA ILE A 167 23.73 9.97 -6.86
C ILE A 167 24.18 10.87 -5.70
N LYS A 168 25.39 10.66 -5.18
CA LYS A 168 25.95 11.49 -4.10
C LYS A 168 26.06 12.96 -4.50
N GLU A 169 26.58 13.24 -5.69
CA GLU A 169 26.71 14.61 -6.22
C GLU A 169 25.33 15.27 -6.35
N SER A 170 24.36 14.57 -6.94
CA SER A 170 22.98 15.04 -7.08
C SER A 170 22.34 15.36 -5.74
N TYR A 171 22.45 14.44 -4.78
CA TYR A 171 21.82 14.61 -3.47
C TYR A 171 22.48 15.73 -2.64
N ILE A 172 23.78 15.95 -2.79
CA ILE A 172 24.46 17.11 -2.18
C ILE A 172 23.89 18.43 -2.73
N GLU A 173 23.77 18.57 -4.05
CA GLU A 173 23.25 19.80 -4.67
C GLU A 173 21.77 20.03 -4.34
N LYS A 174 20.97 18.95 -4.29
CA LYS A 174 19.57 18.98 -3.86
C LYS A 174 19.39 19.09 -2.34
N LYS A 175 20.48 19.19 -1.57
CA LYS A 175 20.47 19.24 -0.09
C LYS A 175 19.73 18.05 0.55
N ILE A 176 19.76 16.89 -0.10
CA ILE A 176 19.24 15.61 0.38
C ILE A 176 20.33 14.93 1.22
N ASN A 177 20.36 15.22 2.53
CA ASN A 177 21.46 14.79 3.39
C ASN A 177 21.28 13.40 4.01
N ASP A 178 20.04 12.99 4.28
CA ASP A 178 19.71 11.79 5.03
C ASP A 178 19.07 10.76 4.11
N TYR A 179 19.85 9.77 3.69
CA TYR A 179 19.41 8.72 2.76
C TYR A 179 20.28 7.46 2.88
N ILE A 180 19.82 6.39 2.23
CA ILE A 180 20.51 5.11 2.11
C ILE A 180 20.55 4.64 0.66
N ILE A 181 21.58 3.88 0.32
CA ILE A 181 21.75 3.20 -0.97
C ILE A 181 21.88 1.71 -0.68
N ALA A 182 20.88 0.91 -1.06
CA ALA A 182 20.93 -0.54 -0.99
C ALA A 182 21.31 -1.11 -2.38
N ILE A 183 22.35 -1.95 -2.43
CA ILE A 183 22.93 -2.45 -3.67
C ILE A 183 22.64 -3.95 -3.81
N PHE A 184 22.02 -4.31 -4.92
CA PHE A 184 21.80 -5.69 -5.34
C PHE A 184 22.72 -6.05 -6.52
N GLU A 185 23.34 -7.21 -6.43
CA GLU A 185 23.99 -7.89 -7.55
C GLU A 185 23.10 -9.04 -8.02
N LEU A 186 22.97 -9.21 -9.34
CA LEU A 186 22.11 -10.22 -9.94
C LEU A 186 22.93 -11.48 -10.25
N LYS A 187 22.47 -12.66 -9.82
CA LYS A 187 23.09 -13.95 -10.17
C LYS A 187 23.12 -14.17 -11.67
N ASN A 188 22.00 -13.87 -12.34
CA ASN A 188 21.85 -13.91 -13.79
C ASN A 188 21.38 -12.54 -14.25
N SER A 189 22.05 -11.98 -15.26
CA SER A 189 21.67 -10.70 -15.85
C SER A 189 20.29 -10.81 -16.50
N ILE A 190 19.38 -9.89 -16.17
CA ILE A 190 18.01 -9.84 -16.68
C ILE A 190 17.71 -8.46 -17.27
N PRO A 191 16.68 -8.33 -18.13
CA PRO A 191 16.11 -7.03 -18.45
C PRO A 191 15.61 -6.31 -17.20
N SER A 192 15.60 -4.98 -17.22
CA SER A 192 14.87 -4.22 -16.22
C SER A 192 13.37 -4.44 -16.42
N ILE A 193 12.65 -4.68 -15.33
CA ILE A 193 11.21 -4.95 -15.35
C ILE A 193 10.44 -3.83 -16.07
N PRO A 194 10.62 -2.53 -15.78
CA PRO A 194 9.93 -1.46 -16.51
C PRO A 194 10.17 -1.46 -18.02
N HIS A 195 11.40 -1.73 -18.46
CA HIS A 195 11.72 -1.75 -19.88
C HIS A 195 11.00 -2.91 -20.57
N GLU A 196 10.96 -4.07 -19.93
CA GLU A 196 10.17 -5.21 -20.40
C GLU A 196 8.67 -4.88 -20.49
N LYS A 197 8.11 -4.22 -19.46
CA LYS A 197 6.72 -3.76 -19.44
C LYS A 197 6.41 -2.76 -20.55
N ARG A 198 7.23 -1.71 -20.70
CA ARG A 198 7.08 -0.67 -21.73
C ARG A 198 7.18 -1.27 -23.14
N LYS A 199 8.13 -2.18 -23.35
CA LYS A 199 8.28 -2.89 -24.61
C LYS A 199 7.02 -3.71 -24.91
N SER A 200 6.56 -4.52 -23.95
CA SER A 200 5.36 -5.35 -24.10
C SER A 200 4.12 -4.52 -24.44
N ALA A 201 3.94 -3.37 -23.77
CA ALA A 201 2.84 -2.45 -24.05
C ALA A 201 2.96 -1.82 -25.45
N LEU A 202 4.15 -1.38 -25.86
CA LEU A 202 4.38 -0.83 -27.21
C LEU A 202 4.17 -1.88 -28.30
N GLU A 203 4.59 -3.13 -28.08
CA GLU A 203 4.39 -4.24 -29.02
C GLU A 203 2.92 -4.66 -29.13
N ALA A 204 2.13 -4.44 -28.07
CA ALA A 204 0.67 -4.60 -28.13
C ALA A 204 0.01 -3.54 -29.02
N ILE A 205 0.51 -2.29 -28.97
CA ILE A 205 -0.07 -1.16 -29.73
C ILE A 205 0.42 -1.14 -31.19
N PHE A 206 1.73 -1.32 -31.41
CA PHE A 206 2.39 -1.07 -32.69
C PHE A 206 2.90 -2.35 -33.39
N GLY A 207 2.75 -3.51 -32.75
CA GLY A 207 3.28 -4.78 -33.24
C GLY A 207 4.78 -4.98 -32.92
N PRO A 208 5.32 -6.18 -33.19
CA PRO A 208 6.68 -6.55 -32.81
C PRO A 208 7.75 -5.77 -33.59
N SER A 209 8.73 -5.21 -32.87
CA SER A 209 9.86 -4.49 -33.46
C SER A 209 11.04 -5.43 -33.77
N LYS A 210 11.48 -5.46 -35.04
CA LYS A 210 12.57 -6.34 -35.52
C LYS A 210 13.95 -6.11 -34.87
N ASN A 211 14.16 -5.00 -34.13
CA ASN A 211 15.49 -4.60 -33.64
C ASN A 211 15.57 -4.30 -32.12
N SER A 212 14.64 -4.78 -31.30
CA SER A 212 14.59 -4.45 -29.86
C SER A 212 15.06 -5.61 -28.96
N LYS A 213 16.35 -5.98 -29.02
CA LYS A 213 16.88 -6.93 -28.02
C LYS A 213 16.84 -6.25 -26.65
N LEU A 214 16.22 -6.88 -25.65
CA LEU A 214 16.18 -6.33 -24.29
C LEU A 214 17.60 -6.26 -23.74
N GLU A 215 17.99 -5.09 -23.24
CA GLU A 215 19.28 -4.90 -22.58
C GLU A 215 19.28 -5.66 -21.26
N LEU A 216 20.42 -6.25 -20.90
CA LEU A 216 20.57 -7.02 -19.67
C LEU A 216 21.37 -6.23 -18.64
N TYR A 217 20.94 -6.32 -17.38
CA TYR A 217 21.48 -5.60 -16.24
C TYR A 217 22.00 -6.59 -15.20
N SER A 218 23.07 -6.22 -14.52
CA SER A 218 23.74 -7.08 -13.52
C SER A 218 23.67 -6.50 -12.11
N TYR A 219 23.29 -5.22 -11.98
CA TYR A 219 23.20 -4.55 -10.69
C TYR A 219 21.96 -3.67 -10.63
N VAL A 220 21.41 -3.56 -9.41
CA VAL A 220 20.29 -2.67 -9.08
C VAL A 220 20.59 -1.92 -7.79
N ILE A 221 20.28 -0.63 -7.77
CA ILE A 221 20.31 0.18 -6.55
C ILE A 221 18.89 0.55 -6.17
N PHE A 222 18.58 0.50 -4.87
CA PHE A 222 17.47 1.22 -4.26
C PHE A 222 18.02 2.41 -3.48
N CYS A 223 17.62 3.62 -3.87
CA CYS A 223 17.81 4.83 -3.11
C CYS A 223 16.57 5.11 -2.28
N ALA A 224 16.75 5.28 -0.97
CA ALA A 224 15.66 5.60 -0.08
C ALA A 224 16.06 6.76 0.84
N SER A 225 15.28 7.84 0.82
CA SER A 225 15.57 9.05 1.58
C SER A 225 14.70 9.18 2.83
N GLN A 226 15.20 9.89 3.84
CA GLN A 226 14.37 10.33 4.96
C GLN A 226 13.22 11.20 4.43
N ILE A 227 12.00 10.93 4.87
CA ILE A 227 10.86 11.75 4.49
C ILE A 227 10.99 13.17 5.04
N ARG A 228 10.54 14.15 4.26
CA ARG A 228 10.51 15.55 4.64
C ARG A 228 9.08 16.00 4.86
N THR A 229 8.91 17.08 5.60
CA THR A 229 7.64 17.77 5.70
C THR A 229 7.29 18.46 4.38
N VAL A 230 6.01 18.76 4.15
CA VAL A 230 5.55 19.55 3.00
C VAL A 230 6.39 20.82 2.84
N GLN A 231 6.58 21.60 3.91
CA GLN A 231 7.39 22.82 3.87
C GLN A 231 8.82 22.58 3.41
N GLN A 232 9.47 21.54 3.95
CA GLN A 232 10.86 21.23 3.59
C GLN A 232 10.99 20.78 2.13
N TYR A 233 9.99 20.09 1.56
CA TYR A 233 9.98 19.79 0.13
C TYR A 233 9.77 21.05 -0.69
N THR A 234 8.81 21.90 -0.33
CA THR A 234 8.54 23.14 -1.06
C THR A 234 9.75 24.08 -1.05
N ASP A 235 10.46 24.21 0.08
CA ASP A 235 11.69 25.02 0.19
C ASP A 235 12.80 24.54 -0.76
N LEU A 236 12.87 23.24 -1.08
CA LEU A 236 13.82 22.71 -2.06
C LEU A 236 13.42 23.06 -3.49
N LEU A 237 12.12 23.04 -3.77
CA LEU A 237 11.57 23.38 -5.08
C LEU A 237 11.65 24.87 -5.41
N GLU A 238 11.73 25.76 -4.41
CA GLU A 238 11.90 27.22 -4.62
C GLU A 238 13.11 27.57 -5.51
N SER A 239 14.10 26.67 -5.60
CA SER A 239 15.24 26.82 -6.50
C SER A 239 14.87 26.73 -7.99
N CYS A 240 13.69 26.21 -8.33
CA CYS A 240 13.15 26.09 -9.69
C CYS A 240 11.67 26.53 -9.73
N ASN A 241 11.44 27.80 -10.10
CA ASN A 241 10.12 28.43 -10.03
C ASN A 241 9.04 27.71 -10.84
N ASP A 242 9.37 27.20 -12.03
CA ASP A 242 8.39 26.55 -12.91
C ASP A 242 7.86 25.24 -12.31
N ILE A 243 8.76 24.38 -11.80
CA ILE A 243 8.40 23.12 -11.15
C ILE A 243 7.65 23.39 -9.84
N TYR A 244 8.06 24.42 -9.09
CA TYR A 244 7.38 24.84 -7.88
C TYR A 244 5.92 25.21 -8.16
N GLU A 245 5.66 26.12 -9.10
CA GLU A 245 4.29 26.57 -9.41
C GLU A 245 3.39 25.42 -9.91
N GLU A 246 3.92 24.57 -10.80
CA GLU A 246 3.20 23.38 -11.29
C GLU A 246 2.86 22.43 -10.13
N THR A 247 3.84 22.09 -9.30
CA THR A 247 3.67 21.14 -8.19
C THR A 247 2.66 21.67 -7.17
N ILE A 248 2.75 22.94 -6.78
CA ILE A 248 1.84 23.55 -5.82
C ILE A 248 0.39 23.50 -6.34
N SER A 249 0.17 23.77 -7.63
CA SER A 249 -1.17 23.74 -8.23
C SER A 249 -1.81 22.35 -8.20
N ILE A 250 -1.01 21.29 -8.31
CA ILE A 250 -1.49 19.90 -8.29
C ILE A 250 -1.91 19.51 -6.87
N ILE A 251 -1.17 19.96 -5.85
CA ILE A 251 -1.32 19.45 -4.49
C ILE A 251 -2.41 20.12 -3.65
N GLU A 252 -3.09 21.19 -4.07
CA GLU A 252 -3.96 21.98 -3.16
C GLU A 252 -5.03 21.13 -2.43
N ASP A 253 -5.75 20.25 -3.13
CA ASP A 253 -6.91 19.50 -2.62
C ASP A 253 -6.67 18.00 -2.41
N ILE A 254 -5.41 17.58 -2.35
CA ILE A 254 -5.01 16.17 -2.22
C ILE A 254 -4.77 15.78 -0.75
N ASP A 255 -4.87 14.49 -0.40
CA ASP A 255 -4.53 14.00 0.94
C ASP A 255 -3.04 14.17 1.28
N GLU A 256 -2.69 14.29 2.56
CA GLU A 256 -1.32 14.62 2.99
C GLU A 256 -0.27 13.60 2.52
N VAL A 257 -0.61 12.32 2.40
CA VAL A 257 0.34 11.28 1.97
C VAL A 257 0.63 11.41 0.49
N GLU A 258 -0.42 11.58 -0.32
CA GLU A 258 -0.30 11.77 -1.76
C GLU A 258 0.40 13.11 -2.09
N LYS A 259 0.13 14.18 -1.32
CA LYS A 259 0.89 15.44 -1.36
C LYS A 259 2.39 15.21 -1.21
N LEU A 260 2.79 14.45 -0.19
CA LEU A 260 4.20 14.15 0.08
C LEU A 260 4.84 13.30 -1.01
N CYS A 261 4.09 12.39 -1.64
CA CYS A 261 4.54 11.59 -2.77
C CYS A 261 4.88 12.47 -3.98
N ILE A 262 3.94 13.32 -4.40
CA ILE A 262 4.12 14.23 -5.53
C ILE A 262 5.31 15.18 -5.30
N LEU A 263 5.40 15.74 -4.10
CA LEU A 263 6.51 16.61 -3.71
C LEU A 263 7.87 15.88 -3.71
N HIS A 264 7.89 14.62 -3.29
CA HIS A 264 9.08 13.78 -3.36
C HIS A 264 9.52 13.58 -4.81
N GLU A 265 8.60 13.19 -5.69
CA GLU A 265 8.88 12.97 -7.11
C GLU A 265 9.40 14.24 -7.79
N ALA A 266 8.78 15.40 -7.51
CA ALA A 266 9.21 16.69 -8.02
C ALA A 266 10.66 17.03 -7.62
N VAL A 267 11.02 16.83 -6.34
CA VAL A 267 12.40 17.06 -5.87
C VAL A 267 13.38 16.07 -6.47
N SER A 268 12.99 14.80 -6.61
CA SER A 268 13.82 13.77 -7.24
C SER A 268 14.08 14.06 -8.72
N GLY A 269 13.13 14.70 -9.41
CA GLY A 269 13.23 15.15 -10.80
C GLY A 269 14.10 16.39 -11.05
N LEU A 270 14.57 17.10 -10.00
CA LEU A 270 15.43 18.27 -10.18
C LEU A 270 16.81 17.90 -10.78
N GLU A 271 17.44 18.84 -11.48
CA GLU A 271 18.84 18.68 -11.92
C GLU A 271 19.83 18.94 -10.74
N PRO A 272 21.02 18.32 -10.72
CA PRO A 272 21.49 17.33 -11.68
C PRO A 272 20.87 15.94 -11.44
N LEU A 273 20.45 15.27 -12.51
CA LEU A 273 19.93 13.90 -12.42
C LEU A 273 21.05 12.86 -12.23
N PRO A 274 20.87 11.84 -11.36
CA PRO A 274 21.83 10.75 -11.24
C PRO A 274 21.99 9.94 -12.54
N TYR A 275 23.20 9.46 -12.82
CA TYR A 275 23.44 8.55 -13.94
C TYR A 275 22.89 7.15 -13.63
N SER A 276 22.15 6.57 -14.58
CA SER A 276 21.75 5.17 -14.58
C SER A 276 21.66 4.64 -16.01
N ASP A 277 21.75 3.31 -16.21
CA ASP A 277 21.53 2.71 -17.52
C ASP A 277 20.02 2.52 -17.80
N ASP A 278 19.22 2.38 -16.74
CA ASP A 278 17.75 2.51 -16.74
C ASP A 278 17.28 2.85 -15.32
N GLY A 279 16.07 3.40 -15.19
CA GLY A 279 15.53 3.88 -13.92
C GLY A 279 14.04 3.58 -13.76
N GLU A 280 13.62 3.42 -12.51
CA GLU A 280 12.22 3.27 -12.15
C GLU A 280 11.91 3.78 -10.75
N ILE A 281 10.62 4.01 -10.50
CA ILE A 281 10.10 4.29 -9.17
C ILE A 281 9.93 2.96 -8.42
N GLY A 282 10.34 2.97 -7.16
CA GLY A 282 10.26 1.84 -6.24
C GLY A 282 9.40 2.16 -5.02
N TYR A 283 9.01 1.09 -4.34
CA TYR A 283 8.23 1.13 -3.12
C TYR A 283 8.64 -0.07 -2.24
N PRO A 284 8.30 -0.08 -0.93
CA PRO A 284 8.72 -1.13 -0.01
C PRO A 284 8.39 -2.56 -0.45
N ALA A 285 7.21 -2.79 -1.05
CA ALA A 285 6.85 -4.12 -1.55
C ALA A 285 7.78 -4.58 -2.69
N LYS A 286 8.22 -3.69 -3.59
CA LYS A 286 9.21 -4.04 -4.63
C LYS A 286 10.58 -4.40 -4.02
N PHE A 287 11.01 -3.67 -2.99
CA PHE A 287 12.22 -4.03 -2.25
C PHE A 287 12.08 -5.40 -1.58
N HIS A 288 10.93 -5.69 -0.97
CA HIS A 288 10.62 -6.98 -0.37
C HIS A 288 10.69 -8.11 -1.41
N ASP A 289 10.07 -7.93 -2.58
CA ASP A 289 10.08 -8.89 -3.67
C ASP A 289 11.50 -9.18 -4.15
N TYR A 290 12.32 -8.13 -4.34
CA TYR A 290 13.70 -8.31 -4.80
C TYR A 290 14.53 -8.97 -3.71
N PHE A 291 14.36 -8.58 -2.44
CA PHE A 291 15.09 -9.18 -1.34
C PHE A 291 14.81 -10.69 -1.17
N ASN A 292 13.59 -11.14 -1.45
CA ASN A 292 13.20 -12.55 -1.35
C ASN A 292 13.44 -13.35 -2.64
N ASN A 293 13.74 -12.68 -3.76
CA ASN A 293 14.01 -13.34 -5.02
C ASN A 293 15.46 -13.83 -5.08
N GLU A 294 15.65 -15.13 -5.32
CA GLU A 294 16.97 -15.76 -5.31
C GLU A 294 17.95 -15.17 -6.33
N ASN A 295 17.48 -14.50 -7.39
CA ASN A 295 18.34 -13.86 -8.38
C ASN A 295 19.00 -12.58 -7.86
N PHE A 296 18.43 -11.92 -6.86
CA PHE A 296 18.90 -10.64 -6.35
C PHE A 296 19.64 -10.82 -5.02
N ILE A 297 20.93 -10.48 -5.00
CA ILE A 297 21.79 -10.62 -3.82
C ILE A 297 22.07 -9.23 -3.24
N LEU A 298 21.54 -8.92 -2.06
CA LEU A 298 21.82 -7.66 -1.36
C LEU A 298 23.26 -7.64 -0.81
N THR A 299 24.18 -7.03 -1.55
CA THR A 299 25.60 -6.99 -1.21
C THR A 299 25.89 -5.95 -0.12
N GLU A 300 25.36 -4.74 -0.25
CA GLU A 300 25.71 -3.60 0.61
C GLU A 300 24.52 -2.67 0.90
N ILE A 301 24.54 -2.02 2.07
CA ILE A 301 23.72 -0.85 2.37
C ILE A 301 24.65 0.28 2.82
N ILE A 302 24.75 1.33 2.01
CA ILE A 302 25.54 2.53 2.31
C ILE A 302 24.63 3.56 2.97
N LYS A 303 25.09 4.14 4.10
CA LYS A 303 24.31 5.07 4.92
C LYS A 303 24.89 6.48 4.81
N PHE A 304 24.02 7.48 4.74
CA PHE A 304 24.41 8.89 4.70
C PHE A 304 23.67 9.72 5.76
N GLY A 305 24.27 10.82 6.19
CA GLY A 305 23.66 11.77 7.12
C GLY A 305 23.33 11.15 8.48
N ALA A 306 22.09 11.33 8.94
CA ALA A 306 21.60 10.82 10.21
C ALA A 306 21.65 9.28 10.30
N PHE A 307 21.49 8.58 9.17
CA PHE A 307 21.59 7.12 9.12
C PHE A 307 23.03 6.64 9.40
N GLU A 308 24.03 7.38 8.92
CA GLU A 308 25.44 7.10 9.20
C GLU A 308 25.81 7.43 10.65
N ARG A 309 25.38 8.61 11.14
CA ARG A 309 25.64 9.05 12.51
C ARG A 309 25.01 8.14 13.57
N ASN A 310 23.89 7.48 13.25
CA ASN A 310 23.23 6.57 14.16
C ASN A 310 23.95 5.21 14.22
N LYS A 311 24.78 5.05 15.24
CA LYS A 311 25.57 3.82 15.47
C LYS A 311 24.73 2.60 15.89
N LEU A 312 23.47 2.79 16.26
CA LEU A 312 22.55 1.71 16.64
C LEU A 312 21.79 1.14 15.42
N LEU A 313 21.88 1.78 14.25
CA LEU A 313 21.28 1.30 13.01
C LEU A 313 22.10 0.17 12.39
N THR A 314 21.66 -1.06 12.63
CA THR A 314 22.18 -2.28 12.00
C THR A 314 21.63 -2.46 10.59
N LYS A 315 22.29 -3.31 9.79
CA LYS A 315 21.81 -3.68 8.43
C LYS A 315 20.41 -4.31 8.50
N ASP A 316 20.17 -5.18 9.47
CA ASP A 316 18.89 -5.88 9.63
C ASP A 316 17.72 -4.92 9.93
N ILE A 317 17.95 -3.91 10.79
CA ILE A 317 16.93 -2.87 11.06
C ILE A 317 16.58 -2.13 9.76
N LEU A 318 17.59 -1.76 8.96
CA LEU A 318 17.35 -1.05 7.69
C LEU A 318 16.66 -1.93 6.65
N ILE A 319 16.96 -3.23 6.60
CA ILE A 319 16.28 -4.17 5.70
C ILE A 319 14.78 -4.25 6.03
N GLU A 320 14.42 -4.36 7.32
CA GLU A 320 13.01 -4.40 7.71
C GLU A 320 12.30 -3.06 7.50
N GLU A 321 13.00 -1.92 7.70
CA GLU A 321 12.50 -0.59 7.36
C GLU A 321 12.28 -0.41 5.84
N LEU A 322 13.21 -0.88 5.00
CA LEU A 322 13.11 -0.84 3.54
C LEU A 322 12.02 -1.77 2.97
N LYS A 323 11.65 -2.84 3.70
CA LYS A 323 10.46 -3.66 3.39
C LYS A 323 9.16 -2.97 3.78
N GLY A 324 9.22 -1.84 4.48
CA GLY A 324 8.05 -1.06 4.88
C GLY A 324 7.27 -1.70 6.02
N PHE A 325 7.90 -2.51 6.87
CA PHE A 325 7.24 -3.19 7.99
C PHE A 325 7.03 -2.31 9.23
N ASN A 326 7.42 -1.04 9.17
CA ASN A 326 7.25 -0.10 10.28
C ASN A 326 5.95 0.75 10.16
N GLY A 327 4.96 0.34 9.36
CA GLY A 327 3.68 1.05 9.25
C GLY A 327 3.78 2.47 8.67
N SER A 328 4.88 2.74 7.99
CA SER A 328 5.22 4.05 7.45
C SER A 328 4.41 4.36 6.20
N LEU A 329 3.49 5.33 6.29
CA LEU A 329 2.75 5.99 5.19
C LEU A 329 2.33 5.02 4.07
N SER A 330 1.25 4.28 4.35
CA SER A 330 0.33 3.55 3.44
C SER A 330 0.88 2.62 2.33
N GLY A 331 2.18 2.55 2.06
CA GLY A 331 2.68 1.95 0.81
C GLY A 331 2.84 0.42 0.83
N SER A 332 3.12 -0.20 1.99
CA SER A 332 3.32 -1.66 2.07
C SER A 332 2.07 -2.42 2.50
N GLY A 333 1.12 -1.74 3.15
CA GLY A 333 0.02 -2.40 3.85
C GLY A 333 0.46 -3.24 5.05
N HIS A 334 1.73 -3.19 5.49
CA HIS A 334 2.28 -4.06 6.53
C HIS A 334 2.75 -3.32 7.80
N ILE A 335 2.51 -3.92 8.98
CA ILE A 335 3.23 -3.64 10.23
C ILE A 335 3.72 -4.96 10.81
N LYS A 336 4.99 -5.03 11.22
CA LYS A 336 5.54 -6.17 11.95
C LYS A 336 6.48 -5.68 13.04
N LYS A 337 6.13 -5.95 14.30
CA LYS A 337 6.87 -5.44 15.46
C LYS A 337 6.89 -6.43 16.62
N ASN A 338 8.02 -6.47 17.31
CA ASN A 338 8.16 -7.10 18.62
C ASN A 338 8.50 -6.00 19.63
N ILE A 339 7.56 -5.66 20.53
CA ILE A 339 7.71 -4.53 21.46
C ILE A 339 7.43 -4.94 22.91
N SER A 340 7.90 -4.14 23.86
CA SER A 340 7.53 -4.31 25.27
C SER A 340 6.18 -3.68 25.58
N LEU A 341 5.27 -4.40 26.25
CA LEU A 341 3.99 -3.84 26.72
C LEU A 341 4.15 -2.82 27.85
N SER A 342 5.27 -2.86 28.60
CA SER A 342 5.61 -1.87 29.63
C SER A 342 6.11 -0.54 29.07
N ASP A 343 6.49 -0.50 27.78
CA ASP A 343 7.04 0.70 27.16
C ASP A 343 5.94 1.53 26.48
N ILE A 344 5.57 2.64 27.13
CA ILE A 344 4.54 3.55 26.66
C ILE A 344 4.88 4.14 25.29
N SER A 345 6.18 4.38 25.01
CA SER A 345 6.61 4.97 23.74
C SER A 345 6.40 3.98 22.60
N HIS A 346 6.76 2.70 22.80
CA HIS A 346 6.51 1.65 21.81
C HIS A 346 5.01 1.47 21.53
N ILE A 347 4.17 1.47 22.57
CA ILE A 347 2.73 1.30 22.42
C ILE A 347 2.10 2.49 21.70
N THR A 348 2.49 3.71 22.06
CA THR A 348 1.98 4.94 21.43
C THR A 348 2.36 4.99 19.95
N ALA A 349 3.61 4.65 19.61
CA ALA A 349 4.06 4.59 18.21
C ALA A 349 3.30 3.52 17.42
N LEU A 350 3.14 2.31 17.97
CA LEU A 350 2.41 1.23 17.31
C LEU A 350 0.95 1.60 17.05
N LYS A 351 0.25 2.20 18.03
CA LYS A 351 -1.14 2.64 17.85
C LYS A 351 -1.28 3.67 16.72
N LYS A 352 -0.38 4.65 16.68
CA LYS A 352 -0.38 5.66 15.62
C LYS A 352 -0.17 5.04 14.23
N GLU A 353 0.74 4.08 14.11
CA GLU A 353 0.96 3.36 12.85
C GLU A 353 -0.26 2.54 12.42
N ILE A 354 -0.96 1.90 13.37
CA ILE A 354 -2.21 1.18 13.11
C ILE A 354 -3.30 2.13 12.63
N GLU A 355 -3.45 3.31 13.26
CA GLU A 355 -4.43 4.33 12.86
C GLU A 355 -4.17 4.83 11.43
N ILE A 356 -2.91 5.05 11.06
CA ILE A 356 -2.54 5.48 9.71
C ILE A 356 -2.85 4.38 8.68
N LEU A 357 -2.44 3.14 8.96
CA LEU A 357 -2.60 2.02 8.02
C LEU A 357 -4.07 1.60 7.86
N LEU A 358 -4.85 1.64 8.94
CA LEU A 358 -6.26 1.26 8.97
C LEU A 358 -7.21 2.47 8.96
N LYS A 359 -6.79 3.61 8.41
CA LYS A 359 -7.60 4.84 8.34
C LYS A 359 -9.01 4.60 7.77
N ASP A 360 -9.10 3.71 6.78
CA ASP A 360 -10.34 3.34 6.10
C ASP A 360 -10.92 1.98 6.57
N ASN A 361 -10.33 1.36 7.59
CA ASN A 361 -10.80 0.12 8.21
C ASN A 361 -10.97 0.30 9.73
N ASN A 362 -12.01 1.05 10.10
CA ASN A 362 -12.35 1.33 11.50
C ASN A 362 -12.65 0.05 12.31
N ILE A 363 -13.23 -0.99 11.69
CA ILE A 363 -13.59 -2.26 12.32
C ILE A 363 -12.35 -2.90 12.97
N TRP A 364 -11.25 -3.00 12.23
CA TRP A 364 -9.99 -3.51 12.77
C TRP A 364 -9.24 -2.46 13.57
N CYS A 365 -9.20 -1.19 13.14
CA CYS A 365 -8.48 -0.13 13.85
C CYS A 365 -8.90 -0.04 15.32
N GLU A 366 -10.18 0.19 15.58
CA GLU A 366 -10.71 0.34 16.95
C GLU A 366 -10.49 -0.93 17.78
N ARG A 367 -10.68 -2.10 17.16
CA ARG A 367 -10.57 -3.38 17.84
C ARG A 367 -9.13 -3.71 18.21
N ILE A 368 -8.20 -3.50 17.30
CA ILE A 368 -6.77 -3.76 17.50
C ILE A 368 -6.25 -2.85 18.62
N ILE A 369 -6.54 -1.55 18.58
CA ILE A 369 -6.13 -0.59 19.62
C ILE A 369 -6.64 -1.02 20.98
N ARG A 370 -7.94 -1.36 21.08
CA ARG A 370 -8.55 -1.83 22.33
C ARG A 370 -7.97 -3.17 22.81
N ASN A 371 -7.59 -4.06 21.90
CA ASN A 371 -6.94 -5.32 22.26
C ASN A 371 -5.53 -5.07 22.81
N ILE A 372 -4.78 -4.12 22.25
CA ILE A 372 -3.47 -3.69 22.78
C ILE A 372 -3.62 -3.14 24.21
N ASP A 373 -4.64 -2.30 24.48
CA ASP A 373 -4.93 -1.80 25.83
C ASP A 373 -5.20 -2.93 26.83
N ASN A 374 -6.02 -3.91 26.43
CA ASN A 374 -6.29 -5.08 27.27
C ASN A 374 -5.02 -5.88 27.53
N LEU A 375 -4.15 -6.05 26.53
CA LEU A 375 -2.87 -6.74 26.68
C LEU A 375 -1.92 -5.99 27.61
N GLN A 376 -1.87 -4.67 27.52
CA GLN A 376 -1.04 -3.84 28.40
C GLN A 376 -1.47 -3.98 29.86
N HIS A 377 -2.78 -4.09 30.13
CA HIS A 377 -3.29 -4.33 31.47
C HIS A 377 -3.07 -5.76 31.97
N GLU A 378 -3.31 -6.77 31.13
CA GLU A 378 -3.23 -8.19 31.53
C GLU A 378 -1.81 -8.76 31.52
N PHE A 379 -0.91 -8.23 30.67
CA PHE A 379 0.44 -8.71 30.43
C PHE A 379 1.48 -7.58 30.48
N PRO A 380 1.52 -6.73 31.53
CA PRO A 380 2.31 -5.50 31.53
C PRO A 380 3.82 -5.73 31.37
N ASN A 381 4.34 -6.89 31.77
CA ASN A 381 5.77 -7.21 31.72
C ASN A 381 6.15 -8.11 30.53
N SER A 382 5.22 -8.38 29.61
CA SER A 382 5.45 -9.25 28.46
C SER A 382 5.85 -8.45 27.22
N SER A 383 6.46 -9.13 26.25
CA SER A 383 6.53 -8.62 24.88
C SER A 383 5.22 -8.88 24.12
N LEU A 384 4.92 -7.97 23.20
CA LEU A 384 3.89 -8.08 22.19
C LEU A 384 4.56 -8.38 20.85
N ASP A 385 4.22 -9.53 20.30
CA ASP A 385 4.52 -9.88 18.91
C ASP A 385 3.32 -9.48 18.05
N PHE A 386 3.47 -8.49 17.17
CA PHE A 386 2.39 -7.88 16.40
C PHE A 386 2.67 -7.90 14.90
N HIS A 387 1.69 -8.33 14.14
CA HIS A 387 1.68 -8.38 12.68
C HIS A 387 0.35 -7.86 12.17
N LEU A 388 0.38 -7.03 11.13
CA LEU A 388 -0.80 -6.56 10.43
C LEU A 388 -0.46 -6.47 8.95
N PHE A 389 -1.36 -6.96 8.11
CA PHE A 389 -1.38 -6.76 6.69
C PHE A 389 -2.78 -6.35 6.26
N ASN A 390 -2.92 -5.17 5.66
CA ASN A 390 -4.18 -4.69 5.10
C ASN A 390 -3.92 -3.93 3.79
N PRO A 391 -3.91 -4.61 2.64
CA PRO A 391 -3.61 -3.98 1.35
C PRO A 391 -4.73 -3.04 0.88
N SER A 392 -5.96 -3.23 1.36
CA SER A 392 -7.16 -2.44 1.00
C SER A 392 -7.36 -2.32 -0.52
N THR A 393 -7.42 -3.47 -1.22
CA THR A 393 -7.46 -3.50 -2.70
C THR A 393 -8.83 -3.89 -3.29
N GLY A 394 -9.86 -3.94 -2.45
CA GLY A 394 -11.25 -4.20 -2.85
C GLY A 394 -11.39 -5.49 -3.66
N ILE A 395 -11.88 -5.40 -4.90
CA ILE A 395 -12.07 -6.57 -5.78
C ILE A 395 -10.73 -7.29 -6.05
N PHE A 396 -9.61 -6.56 -6.13
CA PHE A 396 -8.29 -7.15 -6.37
C PHE A 396 -7.79 -8.04 -5.24
N THR A 397 -8.35 -7.90 -4.03
CA THR A 397 -8.03 -8.78 -2.89
C THR A 397 -8.38 -10.23 -3.23
N ILE A 398 -9.54 -10.48 -3.86
CA ILE A 398 -9.92 -11.82 -4.34
C ILE A 398 -9.07 -12.22 -5.55
N TYR A 399 -8.98 -11.34 -6.55
CA TYR A 399 -8.26 -11.65 -7.79
C TYR A 399 -6.80 -12.03 -7.53
N ASN A 400 -6.02 -11.19 -6.85
CA ASN A 400 -4.61 -11.43 -6.58
C ASN A 400 -4.40 -12.68 -5.71
N THR A 401 -5.30 -12.95 -4.76
CA THR A 401 -5.24 -14.18 -3.95
C THR A 401 -5.34 -15.43 -4.81
N LEU A 402 -6.19 -15.42 -5.84
CA LEU A 402 -6.43 -16.58 -6.70
C LEU A 402 -5.47 -16.66 -7.90
N SER A 403 -4.98 -15.53 -8.41
CA SER A 403 -4.12 -15.48 -9.60
C SER A 403 -2.63 -15.49 -9.29
N LYS A 404 -2.20 -14.97 -8.13
CA LYS A 404 -0.78 -14.75 -7.80
C LYS A 404 -0.34 -15.46 -6.52
N GLY A 405 -1.28 -15.82 -5.64
CA GLY A 405 -0.98 -16.34 -4.31
C GLY A 405 -0.90 -17.87 -4.27
N SER A 406 0.15 -18.41 -3.64
CA SER A 406 0.20 -19.82 -3.25
C SER A 406 -0.32 -20.06 -1.81
N ASN A 407 -0.40 -19.00 -0.97
CA ASN A 407 -0.68 -19.10 0.48
C ASN A 407 -1.48 -17.91 1.07
N PHE A 408 -2.48 -17.35 0.38
CA PHE A 408 -3.30 -16.23 0.90
C PHE A 408 -2.50 -14.95 1.20
N GLU A 409 -1.36 -14.77 0.54
CA GLU A 409 -0.43 -13.65 0.77
C GLU A 409 -1.07 -12.28 0.52
N TYR A 410 -2.13 -12.23 -0.30
CA TYR A 410 -2.89 -11.01 -0.62
C TYR A 410 -4.13 -10.82 0.27
N MET A 411 -4.42 -11.74 1.20
CA MET A 411 -5.55 -11.61 2.11
C MET A 411 -5.17 -10.74 3.32
N PRO A 412 -5.98 -9.72 3.66
CA PRO A 412 -5.73 -8.95 4.86
C PRO A 412 -5.80 -9.87 6.09
N ASN A 413 -4.86 -9.66 7.00
CA ASN A 413 -4.79 -10.41 8.25
C ASN A 413 -4.10 -9.58 9.33
N TYR A 414 -4.42 -9.84 10.59
CA TYR A 414 -3.60 -9.37 11.70
C TYR A 414 -3.41 -10.47 12.71
N PHE A 415 -2.33 -10.37 13.47
CA PHE A 415 -1.99 -11.26 14.56
C PHE A 415 -1.30 -10.46 15.66
N MET A 416 -1.67 -10.71 16.91
CA MET A 416 -0.94 -10.18 18.05
C MET A 416 -0.90 -11.22 19.16
N LYS A 417 0.25 -11.36 19.81
CA LYS A 417 0.48 -12.34 20.86
C LYS A 417 1.24 -11.72 22.01
N ALA A 418 0.72 -11.92 23.22
CA ALA A 418 1.42 -11.68 24.47
C ALA A 418 1.51 -12.99 25.25
N SER A 419 2.63 -13.20 25.95
CA SER A 419 2.87 -14.42 26.73
C SER A 419 3.50 -14.09 28.08
N SER A 420 2.98 -14.71 29.12
CA SER A 420 3.56 -14.79 30.47
C SER A 420 3.81 -16.26 30.80
N ASP A 421 4.49 -16.55 31.91
CA ASP A 421 4.96 -17.91 32.26
C ASP A 421 3.88 -19.01 32.13
N ASN A 422 2.63 -18.73 32.52
CA ASN A 422 1.53 -19.71 32.51
C ASN A 422 0.35 -19.36 31.60
N LYS A 423 0.31 -18.16 31.02
CA LYS A 423 -0.83 -17.66 30.24
C LYS A 423 -0.37 -17.02 28.95
N LYS A 424 -1.03 -17.35 27.84
CA LYS A 424 -0.83 -16.69 26.54
C LYS A 424 -2.16 -16.16 26.02
N ARG A 425 -2.12 -14.98 25.42
CA ARG A 425 -3.26 -14.35 24.76
C ARG A 425 -2.88 -14.06 23.32
N ILE A 426 -3.71 -14.52 22.40
CA ILE A 426 -3.56 -14.27 20.97
C ILE A 426 -4.84 -13.60 20.48
N TYR A 427 -4.70 -12.51 19.74
CA TYR A 427 -5.78 -11.99 18.90
C TYR A 427 -5.35 -12.07 17.45
N PHE A 428 -6.30 -12.39 16.56
CA PHE A 428 -6.03 -12.43 15.13
C PHE A 428 -7.29 -12.08 14.35
N GLY A 429 -7.10 -11.56 13.15
CA GLY A 429 -8.19 -11.20 12.25
C GLY A 429 -7.93 -11.72 10.85
N ALA A 430 -9.03 -12.00 10.15
CA ALA A 430 -9.07 -12.38 8.75
C ALA A 430 -10.42 -11.98 8.15
N LEU A 431 -10.54 -12.05 6.83
CA LEU A 431 -11.83 -12.02 6.16
C LEU A 431 -12.61 -13.30 6.46
N ASP A 432 -13.93 -13.15 6.64
CA ASP A 432 -14.85 -14.28 6.81
C ASP A 432 -16.16 -14.02 6.06
N ILE A 433 -16.93 -15.08 5.86
CA ILE A 433 -18.24 -15.00 5.20
C ILE A 433 -19.18 -14.12 6.03
N PHE A 434 -19.86 -13.21 5.35
CA PHE A 434 -20.84 -12.30 5.95
C PHE A 434 -22.25 -12.55 5.44
N ARG A 435 -22.46 -12.35 4.14
CA ARG A 435 -23.78 -12.38 3.49
C ARG A 435 -23.64 -12.82 2.04
N PRO A 436 -24.76 -13.20 1.37
CA PRO A 436 -24.72 -13.45 -0.06
C PRO A 436 -24.16 -12.25 -0.82
N PRO A 437 -23.22 -12.45 -1.77
CA PRO A 437 -22.62 -11.36 -2.52
C PRO A 437 -23.61 -10.70 -3.50
N LEU A 438 -23.32 -9.46 -3.88
CA LEU A 438 -23.91 -8.82 -5.06
C LEU A 438 -23.32 -9.43 -6.35
N LYS A 439 -23.99 -9.24 -7.49
CA LYS A 439 -23.45 -9.64 -8.79
C LYS A 439 -22.29 -8.72 -9.18
N PHE A 440 -21.36 -9.20 -10.00
CA PHE A 440 -20.17 -8.44 -10.40
C PHE A 440 -20.54 -7.07 -11.00
N ASN A 441 -21.48 -7.03 -11.95
CA ASN A 441 -21.89 -5.79 -12.59
C ASN A 441 -22.55 -4.80 -11.62
N ASP A 442 -23.26 -5.28 -10.59
CA ASP A 442 -23.85 -4.41 -9.57
C ASP A 442 -22.76 -3.74 -8.72
N ILE A 443 -21.67 -4.47 -8.44
CA ILE A 443 -20.50 -3.94 -7.73
C ILE A 443 -19.76 -2.93 -8.61
N ILE A 444 -19.48 -3.27 -9.87
CA ILE A 444 -18.83 -2.37 -10.83
C ILE A 444 -19.63 -1.07 -10.96
N ASN A 445 -20.92 -1.13 -11.24
CA ASN A 445 -21.76 0.07 -11.40
C ASN A 445 -21.84 0.92 -10.12
N LYS A 446 -21.75 0.30 -8.94
CA LYS A 446 -21.84 0.98 -7.66
C LYS A 446 -20.55 1.72 -7.28
N TYR A 447 -19.40 1.11 -7.51
CA TYR A 447 -18.10 1.61 -7.04
C TYR A 447 -17.21 2.19 -8.13
N TYR A 448 -17.45 1.82 -9.38
CA TYR A 448 -16.66 2.20 -10.55
C TYR A 448 -17.62 2.68 -11.65
N PRO A 449 -18.19 3.89 -11.53
CA PRO A 449 -19.21 4.42 -12.46
C PRO A 449 -18.74 4.49 -13.91
N TYR A 450 -17.43 4.53 -14.18
CA TYR A 450 -16.88 4.46 -15.54
C TYR A 450 -16.58 3.02 -16.00
N GLY A 451 -17.08 2.03 -15.26
CA GLY A 451 -16.94 0.61 -15.55
C GLY A 451 -15.60 0.03 -15.10
N ILE A 452 -15.31 -1.18 -15.58
CA ILE A 452 -14.12 -1.93 -15.17
C ILE A 452 -12.80 -1.25 -15.53
N SER A 453 -12.78 -0.35 -16.51
CA SER A 453 -11.58 0.43 -16.83
C SER A 453 -11.12 1.27 -15.63
N GLU A 454 -12.04 1.80 -14.83
CA GLU A 454 -11.73 2.57 -13.63
C GLU A 454 -11.16 1.68 -12.52
N LEU A 455 -11.74 0.49 -12.31
CA LEU A 455 -11.18 -0.52 -11.41
C LEU A 455 -9.74 -0.85 -11.81
N VAL A 456 -9.52 -1.17 -13.09
CA VAL A 456 -8.22 -1.56 -13.59
C VAL A 456 -7.19 -0.42 -13.49
N SER A 457 -7.63 0.83 -13.70
CA SER A 457 -6.78 2.00 -13.53
C SER A 457 -6.27 2.17 -12.10
N SER A 458 -6.96 1.67 -11.06
CA SER A 458 -6.46 1.78 -9.68
C SER A 458 -5.12 1.05 -9.48
N THR A 459 -4.83 0.05 -10.31
CA THR A 459 -3.57 -0.73 -10.26
C THR A 459 -2.33 0.10 -10.59
N THR A 460 -2.47 1.24 -11.28
CA THR A 460 -1.33 2.13 -11.57
C THR A 460 -0.76 2.74 -10.29
N TRP A 461 -1.57 2.84 -9.23
CA TRP A 461 -1.22 3.38 -7.92
C TRP A 461 -1.27 2.31 -6.82
N GLY A 462 -0.99 1.05 -7.17
CA GLY A 462 -0.93 -0.07 -6.22
C GLY A 462 -2.27 -0.72 -5.89
N GLY A 463 -3.38 -0.25 -6.48
CA GLY A 463 -4.71 -0.87 -6.36
C GLY A 463 -5.46 -0.51 -5.07
N TYR A 464 -4.98 0.46 -4.30
CA TYR A 464 -5.63 0.90 -3.06
C TYR A 464 -7.03 1.48 -3.33
N ASP A 465 -8.01 1.10 -2.50
CA ASP A 465 -9.37 1.63 -2.53
C ASP A 465 -9.82 1.96 -1.10
N ASN A 466 -10.09 3.23 -0.83
CA ASN A 466 -10.56 3.70 0.48
C ASN A 466 -11.96 3.18 0.85
N ARG A 467 -12.69 2.57 -0.10
CA ARG A 467 -14.00 1.94 0.11
C ARG A 467 -13.90 0.43 0.26
N ASP A 468 -12.69 -0.10 0.47
CA ASP A 468 -12.41 -1.53 0.53
C ASP A 468 -13.36 -2.30 1.45
N VAL A 469 -13.62 -1.79 2.66
CA VAL A 469 -14.56 -2.42 3.62
C VAL A 469 -15.94 -2.60 3.00
N ASP A 470 -16.49 -1.56 2.38
CA ASP A 470 -17.82 -1.59 1.76
C ASP A 470 -17.84 -2.49 0.51
N ILE A 471 -16.76 -2.50 -0.27
CA ILE A 471 -16.60 -3.36 -1.44
C ILE A 471 -16.59 -4.83 -1.00
N LEU A 472 -15.76 -5.20 -0.02
CA LEU A 472 -15.67 -6.55 0.52
C LEU A 472 -16.99 -7.01 1.13
N GLU A 473 -17.73 -6.14 1.85
CA GLU A 473 -19.06 -6.47 2.35
C GLU A 473 -20.08 -6.76 1.25
N ASN A 474 -19.99 -6.07 0.11
CA ASN A 474 -20.84 -6.34 -1.05
C ASN A 474 -20.35 -7.55 -1.87
N LEU A 475 -19.07 -7.92 -1.74
CA LEU A 475 -18.54 -9.21 -2.15
C LEU A 475 -18.90 -10.32 -1.14
N GLY A 476 -19.61 -10.03 -0.05
CA GLY A 476 -20.06 -11.04 0.91
C GLY A 476 -19.04 -11.44 1.97
N LEU A 477 -17.96 -10.67 2.12
CA LEU A 477 -16.89 -10.86 3.11
C LEU A 477 -16.92 -9.76 4.17
N ILE A 478 -16.43 -10.05 5.38
CA ILE A 478 -16.29 -9.07 6.45
C ILE A 478 -14.97 -9.24 7.19
N TYR A 479 -14.41 -8.12 7.64
CA TYR A 479 -13.28 -8.07 8.55
C TYR A 479 -13.67 -8.62 9.93
N LYS A 480 -13.19 -9.81 10.27
CA LYS A 480 -13.55 -10.50 11.53
C LYS A 480 -12.39 -10.53 12.51
N ASN A 481 -12.74 -10.67 13.79
CA ASN A 481 -11.80 -10.66 14.90
C ASN A 481 -11.98 -11.91 15.76
N TYR A 482 -10.88 -12.57 16.06
CA TYR A 482 -10.80 -13.78 16.87
C TYR A 482 -9.85 -13.58 18.04
N ARG A 483 -10.06 -14.38 19.08
CA ARG A 483 -9.21 -14.42 20.27
C ARG A 483 -8.99 -15.88 20.67
N CYS A 484 -7.77 -16.19 21.06
CA CYS A 484 -7.38 -17.48 21.59
C CYS A 484 -6.67 -17.28 22.93
N ASP A 485 -7.16 -17.99 23.94
CA ASP A 485 -6.63 -17.99 25.30
C ASP A 485 -6.01 -19.35 25.58
N ILE A 486 -4.75 -19.36 26.02
CA ILE A 486 -4.01 -20.58 26.35
C ILE A 486 -3.54 -20.50 27.79
N GLU A 487 -3.98 -21.44 28.62
CA GLU A 487 -3.61 -21.54 30.04
C GLU A 487 -3.45 -23.02 30.43
N SER A 488 -2.29 -23.41 30.96
CA SER A 488 -1.99 -24.79 31.41
C SER A 488 -2.47 -25.89 30.45
N GLU A 489 -2.15 -25.73 29.16
CA GLU A 489 -2.53 -26.62 28.04
C GLU A 489 -4.01 -26.60 27.60
N LYS A 490 -4.88 -25.84 28.28
CA LYS A 490 -6.24 -25.60 27.81
C LYS A 490 -6.25 -24.43 26.83
N THR A 491 -6.81 -24.66 25.64
CA THR A 491 -7.00 -23.62 24.62
C THR A 491 -8.49 -23.35 24.42
N ILE A 492 -8.89 -22.07 24.48
CA ILE A 492 -10.27 -21.65 24.28
C ILE A 492 -10.29 -20.56 23.20
N PHE A 493 -11.19 -20.71 22.22
CA PHE A 493 -11.36 -19.77 21.12
C PHE A 493 -12.61 -18.92 21.28
N PHE A 494 -12.50 -17.68 20.82
CA PHE A 494 -13.59 -16.73 20.80
C PHE A 494 -13.64 -15.99 19.47
N VAL A 495 -14.86 -15.60 19.09
CA VAL A 495 -15.15 -14.73 17.97
C VAL A 495 -15.84 -13.45 18.47
N MET A 496 -15.51 -12.32 17.88
CA MET A 496 -16.14 -11.04 18.18
C MET A 496 -17.47 -10.90 17.42
N ASN A 497 -18.58 -10.88 18.15
CA ASN A 497 -19.91 -10.61 17.59
C ASN A 497 -20.61 -9.55 18.46
N ASP A 498 -21.21 -8.53 17.83
CA ASP A 498 -21.96 -7.45 18.50
C ASP A 498 -21.17 -6.79 19.65
N GLY A 499 -19.88 -6.57 19.43
CA GLY A 499 -18.97 -5.97 20.41
C GLY A 499 -18.57 -6.86 21.58
N ARG A 500 -18.94 -8.16 21.59
CA ARG A 500 -18.62 -9.12 22.66
C ARG A 500 -17.86 -10.34 22.13
N TRP A 501 -16.91 -10.84 22.92
CA TRP A 501 -16.27 -12.13 22.71
C TRP A 501 -17.26 -13.27 23.04
N ARG A 502 -17.52 -14.14 22.07
CA ARG A 502 -18.36 -15.34 22.20
C ARG A 502 -17.49 -16.58 22.00
N ASN A 503 -17.67 -17.63 22.80
CA ASN A 503 -16.98 -18.90 22.58
C ASN A 503 -17.30 -19.43 21.17
N CYS A 504 -16.30 -19.99 20.51
CA CYS A 504 -16.45 -20.68 19.24
C CYS A 504 -15.54 -21.90 19.19
N GLU A 505 -15.80 -22.78 18.22
CA GLU A 505 -14.84 -23.81 17.82
C GLU A 505 -13.56 -23.15 17.25
N PRO A 506 -12.43 -23.87 17.21
CA PRO A 506 -11.20 -23.37 16.59
C PRO A 506 -11.49 -22.90 15.15
N PRO A 507 -11.27 -21.61 14.81
CA PRO A 507 -11.59 -21.10 13.50
C PRO A 507 -10.65 -21.69 12.46
N ASN A 508 -11.20 -22.26 11.39
CA ASN A 508 -10.44 -22.73 10.24
C ASN A 508 -10.59 -21.72 9.10
N LEU A 509 -9.70 -20.72 9.10
CA LEU A 509 -9.75 -19.59 8.16
C LEU A 509 -9.66 -20.04 6.70
N LEU A 510 -8.81 -21.04 6.43
CA LEU A 510 -8.66 -21.65 5.11
C LEU A 510 -9.98 -22.24 4.62
N ASN A 511 -10.59 -23.08 5.45
CA ASN A 511 -11.85 -23.73 5.12
C ASN A 511 -12.99 -22.73 4.96
N ASN A 512 -13.02 -21.67 5.77
CA ASN A 512 -14.01 -20.60 5.63
C ASN A 512 -13.89 -19.89 4.29
N PHE A 513 -12.67 -19.57 3.87
CA PHE A 513 -12.47 -18.96 2.55
C PHE A 513 -12.79 -19.92 1.41
N GLN A 514 -12.46 -21.20 1.52
CA GLN A 514 -12.88 -22.21 0.54
C GLN A 514 -14.40 -22.32 0.44
N ASN A 515 -15.10 -22.29 1.57
CA ASN A 515 -16.56 -22.27 1.60
C ASN A 515 -17.12 -21.02 0.90
N TYR A 516 -16.47 -19.86 1.10
CA TYR A 516 -16.83 -18.63 0.39
C TYR A 516 -16.71 -18.81 -1.13
N LEU A 517 -15.55 -19.28 -1.61
CA LEU A 517 -15.31 -19.52 -3.05
C LEU A 517 -16.35 -20.47 -3.65
N ASN A 518 -16.70 -21.54 -2.94
CA ASN A 518 -17.70 -22.52 -3.37
C ASN A 518 -19.13 -21.95 -3.35
N SER A 519 -19.47 -21.13 -2.36
CA SER A 519 -20.81 -20.51 -2.26
C SER A 519 -21.02 -19.35 -3.25
N SER A 520 -19.92 -18.75 -3.73
CA SER A 520 -19.92 -17.54 -4.55
C SER A 520 -19.32 -17.77 -5.94
N THR A 521 -19.25 -19.02 -6.41
CA THR A 521 -18.50 -19.41 -7.63
C THR A 521 -18.84 -18.56 -8.86
N LYS A 522 -20.12 -18.21 -9.07
CA LYS A 522 -20.51 -17.36 -10.20
C LYS A 522 -19.84 -15.98 -10.15
N LEU A 523 -19.86 -15.32 -9.00
CA LEU A 523 -19.18 -14.04 -8.80
C LEU A 523 -17.66 -14.18 -8.97
N ILE A 524 -17.08 -15.20 -8.36
CA ILE A 524 -15.62 -15.44 -8.44
C ILE A 524 -15.18 -15.64 -9.89
N ASN A 525 -15.92 -16.45 -10.65
CA ASN A 525 -15.65 -16.65 -12.07
C ASN A 525 -15.81 -15.37 -12.88
N GLU A 526 -16.81 -14.54 -12.60
CA GLU A 526 -16.97 -13.22 -13.24
C GLU A 526 -15.78 -12.29 -12.95
N ILE A 527 -15.32 -12.23 -11.69
CA ILE A 527 -14.13 -11.45 -11.29
C ILE A 527 -12.89 -11.95 -12.03
N MET A 528 -12.62 -13.25 -11.97
CA MET A 528 -11.44 -13.86 -12.59
C MET A 528 -11.44 -13.69 -14.10
N ALA A 529 -12.58 -13.89 -14.75
CA ALA A 529 -12.72 -13.75 -16.20
C ALA A 529 -12.51 -12.29 -16.65
N GLU A 530 -13.24 -11.35 -16.06
CA GLU A 530 -13.20 -9.95 -16.51
C GLU A 530 -11.88 -9.27 -16.15
N ILE A 531 -11.25 -9.58 -15.01
CA ILE A 531 -9.95 -9.00 -14.69
C ILE A 531 -8.82 -9.76 -15.41
N GLY A 532 -8.85 -11.09 -15.40
CA GLY A 532 -7.77 -11.94 -15.94
C GLY A 532 -7.58 -11.82 -17.45
N ILE A 533 -8.66 -11.64 -18.22
CA ILE A 533 -8.53 -11.40 -19.66
C ILE A 533 -7.80 -10.08 -19.98
N ARG A 534 -7.85 -9.11 -19.06
CA ARG A 534 -7.16 -7.81 -19.19
C ARG A 534 -5.76 -7.84 -18.60
N ASP A 535 -5.44 -8.81 -17.74
CA ASP A 535 -4.13 -8.97 -17.14
C ASP A 535 -3.13 -9.53 -18.17
N ASN A 536 -2.08 -8.76 -18.45
CA ASN A 536 -0.95 -9.17 -19.28
C ASN A 536 0.32 -9.40 -18.44
N GLY A 537 0.16 -9.57 -17.11
CA GLY A 537 1.21 -9.72 -16.09
C GLY A 537 1.92 -8.41 -15.79
N SER A 538 2.37 -7.72 -16.85
CA SER A 538 3.11 -6.47 -16.79
C SER A 538 2.22 -5.25 -16.58
N PHE A 539 1.06 -5.24 -17.22
CA PHE A 539 0.06 -4.17 -17.22
C PHE A 539 -1.32 -4.78 -17.39
N PHE A 540 -2.35 -3.96 -17.21
CA PHE A 540 -3.73 -4.33 -17.51
C PHE A 540 -4.29 -3.52 -18.68
N GLU A 541 -5.07 -4.16 -19.55
CA GLU A 541 -5.80 -3.48 -20.62
C GLU A 541 -7.05 -2.76 -20.07
N HIS A 542 -7.16 -1.46 -20.33
CA HIS A 542 -8.31 -0.66 -19.88
C HIS A 542 -9.61 -1.04 -20.59
N CYS A 543 -9.53 -1.39 -21.87
CA CYS A 543 -10.65 -1.79 -22.70
C CYS A 543 -10.44 -3.20 -23.22
N LEU A 544 -11.52 -3.98 -23.32
CA LEU A 544 -11.46 -5.20 -24.11
C LEU A 544 -11.22 -4.83 -25.58
N PRO A 545 -10.30 -5.51 -26.27
CA PRO A 545 -10.10 -5.27 -27.69
C PRO A 545 -11.34 -5.73 -28.47
N ASP A 546 -11.63 -5.06 -29.59
CA ASP A 546 -12.68 -5.49 -30.52
C ASP A 546 -12.39 -6.88 -31.11
N VAL A 547 -11.11 -7.23 -31.23
CA VAL A 547 -10.62 -8.57 -31.58
C VAL A 547 -9.43 -8.89 -30.68
N LEU A 548 -9.53 -9.98 -29.91
CA LEU A 548 -8.43 -10.53 -29.14
C LEU A 548 -7.55 -11.39 -30.05
N VAL A 549 -6.36 -10.88 -30.37
CA VAL A 549 -5.35 -11.61 -31.15
C VAL A 549 -4.42 -12.35 -30.21
N ILE A 550 -4.51 -13.68 -30.20
CA ILE A 550 -3.62 -14.55 -29.45
C ILE A 550 -2.40 -14.87 -30.32
N LYS A 551 -1.28 -14.22 -30.01
CA LYS A 551 0.01 -14.51 -30.65
C LYS A 551 0.59 -15.77 -30.05
N ILE A 552 0.98 -16.73 -30.89
CA ILE A 552 1.65 -17.98 -30.53
C ILE A 552 3.07 -17.90 -31.08
N SER A 553 4.06 -17.99 -30.20
CA SER A 553 5.46 -17.95 -30.60
C SER A 553 5.92 -19.29 -31.20
N ARG A 554 6.92 -19.23 -32.07
CA ARG A 554 7.60 -20.42 -32.60
C ARG A 554 8.15 -21.34 -31.51
N GLU A 555 8.65 -20.80 -30.40
CA GLU A 555 9.13 -21.60 -29.27
C GLU A 555 8.00 -22.41 -28.63
N GLU A 556 6.85 -21.80 -28.38
CA GLU A 556 5.65 -22.51 -27.88
C GLU A 556 5.22 -23.63 -28.84
N VAL A 557 5.28 -23.37 -30.15
CA VAL A 557 4.96 -24.40 -31.16
C VAL A 557 5.95 -25.56 -31.15
N GLU A 558 7.25 -25.27 -31.20
CA GLU A 558 8.30 -26.29 -31.28
C GLU A 558 8.42 -27.11 -29.98
N THR A 559 8.10 -26.50 -28.84
CA THR A 559 8.05 -27.19 -27.53
C THR A 559 6.69 -27.81 -27.22
N ASN A 560 5.68 -27.52 -28.03
CA ASN A 560 4.28 -27.90 -27.82
C ASN A 560 3.72 -27.43 -26.46
N ASP A 561 4.13 -26.23 -26.02
CA ASP A 561 3.65 -25.62 -24.78
C ASP A 561 2.35 -24.84 -25.01
N LEU A 562 1.25 -25.37 -24.48
CA LEU A 562 -0.08 -24.76 -24.57
C LEU A 562 -0.40 -23.87 -23.36
N THR A 563 0.44 -23.86 -22.32
CA THR A 563 0.10 -23.38 -20.98
C THR A 563 -0.39 -21.93 -21.01
N ARG A 564 0.36 -21.02 -21.65
CA ARG A 564 0.02 -19.59 -21.71
C ARG A 564 -1.25 -19.33 -22.52
N VAL A 565 -1.39 -20.00 -23.67
CA VAL A 565 -2.54 -19.83 -24.56
C VAL A 565 -3.82 -20.33 -23.90
N LEU A 566 -3.78 -21.53 -23.32
CA LEU A 566 -4.92 -22.10 -22.59
C LEU A 566 -5.29 -21.25 -21.37
N SER A 567 -4.31 -20.78 -20.60
CA SER A 567 -4.57 -19.88 -19.46
C SER A 567 -5.33 -18.61 -19.88
N LYS A 568 -5.04 -18.06 -21.05
CA LYS A 568 -5.76 -16.88 -21.57
C LYS A 568 -7.16 -17.24 -22.09
N LEU A 569 -7.29 -18.40 -22.74
CA LEU A 569 -8.57 -18.88 -23.30
C LEU A 569 -9.57 -19.33 -22.23
N GLU A 570 -9.09 -19.89 -21.12
CA GLU A 570 -9.92 -20.35 -20.00
C GLU A 570 -10.80 -19.22 -19.46
N TYR A 571 -10.30 -17.98 -19.36
CA TYR A 571 -11.09 -16.83 -18.91
C TYR A 571 -12.38 -16.63 -19.72
N LEU A 572 -12.35 -16.91 -21.02
CA LEU A 572 -13.50 -16.72 -21.92
C LEU A 572 -14.64 -17.68 -21.61
N ILE A 573 -14.32 -18.86 -21.09
CA ILE A 573 -15.29 -19.87 -20.72
C ILE A 573 -15.61 -19.85 -19.22
N MET A 574 -14.95 -19.01 -18.41
CA MET A 574 -15.28 -18.86 -16.98
C MET A 574 -16.55 -18.04 -16.74
N SER A 575 -16.84 -17.05 -17.60
CA SER A 575 -17.97 -16.12 -17.44
C SER A 575 -18.88 -16.12 -18.65
N ASP A 576 -20.17 -16.38 -18.45
CA ASP A 576 -21.18 -16.34 -19.51
C ASP A 576 -21.25 -14.95 -20.18
N ASN A 577 -21.13 -13.89 -19.37
CA ASN A 577 -21.14 -12.52 -19.86
C ASN A 577 -19.92 -12.23 -20.75
N LEU A 578 -18.74 -12.71 -20.36
CA LEU A 578 -17.53 -12.52 -21.16
C LEU A 578 -17.59 -13.36 -22.44
N ALA A 579 -18.05 -14.61 -22.33
CA ALA A 579 -18.22 -15.51 -23.48
C ALA A 579 -19.08 -14.84 -24.57
N LEU A 580 -20.25 -14.32 -24.20
CA LEU A 580 -21.15 -13.62 -25.11
C LEU A 580 -20.51 -12.37 -25.72
N LYS A 581 -19.79 -11.56 -24.93
CA LYS A 581 -19.09 -10.35 -25.42
C LYS A 581 -17.99 -10.67 -26.43
N MET A 582 -17.36 -11.84 -26.32
CA MET A 582 -16.22 -12.29 -27.12
C MET A 582 -16.58 -13.24 -28.28
N ARG A 583 -17.87 -13.49 -28.51
CA ARG A 583 -18.35 -14.24 -29.69
C ARG A 583 -17.80 -13.62 -30.98
N ARG A 584 -17.18 -14.44 -31.83
CA ARG A 584 -16.52 -14.05 -33.11
C ARG A 584 -15.43 -12.96 -32.98
N LYS A 585 -14.73 -12.88 -31.84
CA LYS A 585 -13.70 -11.86 -31.59
C LYS A 585 -12.32 -12.42 -31.29
N ILE A 586 -12.03 -13.65 -31.67
CA ILE A 586 -10.71 -14.24 -31.46
C ILE A 586 -10.04 -14.53 -32.78
N GLU A 587 -8.74 -14.20 -32.85
CA GLU A 587 -7.86 -14.65 -33.91
C GLU A 587 -6.56 -15.21 -33.30
N PHE A 588 -5.95 -16.17 -33.97
CA PHE A 588 -4.65 -16.71 -33.60
C PHE A 588 -3.61 -16.34 -34.67
N SER A 589 -2.47 -15.83 -34.22
CA SER A 589 -1.30 -15.51 -35.05
C SER A 589 -0.15 -16.42 -34.67
N PHE A 590 0.62 -16.91 -35.65
CA PHE A 590 1.83 -17.71 -35.44
C PHE A 590 3.06 -16.89 -35.78
N ASP A 591 3.79 -16.47 -34.75
CA ASP A 591 4.94 -15.58 -34.86
C ASP A 591 6.24 -16.38 -34.98
N GLY A 592 7.14 -15.96 -35.89
CA GLY A 592 8.44 -16.61 -36.12
C GLY A 592 8.51 -17.51 -37.37
N TYR A 593 7.41 -17.64 -38.10
CA TYR A 593 7.32 -18.41 -39.35
C TYR A 593 7.32 -17.55 -40.63
N ASN A 594 7.42 -16.22 -40.51
CA ASN A 594 7.32 -15.26 -41.64
C ASN A 594 8.31 -15.46 -42.80
N HIS A 595 9.39 -16.24 -42.59
CA HIS A 595 10.39 -16.54 -43.61
C HIS A 595 10.43 -18.04 -43.98
N ASP A 596 9.53 -18.86 -43.43
CA ASP A 596 9.34 -20.23 -43.90
C ASP A 596 8.61 -20.16 -45.25
N ILE A 597 9.08 -20.94 -46.22
CA ILE A 597 8.51 -20.97 -47.57
C ILE A 597 7.22 -21.80 -47.65
N ARG A 598 6.98 -22.62 -46.62
CA ARG A 598 5.81 -23.47 -46.48
C ARG A 598 4.66 -22.70 -45.85
N GLU A 599 3.44 -23.09 -46.17
CA GLU A 599 2.27 -22.61 -45.44
C GLU A 599 2.27 -23.18 -44.02
N LEU A 600 1.64 -22.48 -43.07
CA LEU A 600 1.63 -22.89 -41.64
C LEU A 600 1.16 -24.35 -41.46
N TYR A 601 0.13 -24.77 -42.19
CA TYR A 601 -0.41 -26.14 -42.13
C TYR A 601 0.45 -27.20 -42.83
N GLU A 602 1.56 -26.83 -43.46
CA GLU A 602 2.55 -27.75 -44.02
C GLU A 602 3.74 -27.99 -43.08
N ILE A 603 3.81 -27.25 -41.97
CA ILE A 603 4.82 -27.37 -40.92
C ILE A 603 4.33 -28.37 -39.87
N GLU A 604 5.07 -29.45 -39.65
CA GLU A 604 4.62 -30.56 -38.79
C GLU A 604 4.40 -30.12 -37.34
N GLU A 605 5.30 -29.31 -36.80
CA GLU A 605 5.25 -28.76 -35.45
C GLU A 605 4.00 -27.89 -35.26
N VAL A 606 3.68 -27.04 -36.24
CA VAL A 606 2.47 -26.20 -36.23
C VAL A 606 1.22 -27.07 -36.27
N ARG A 607 1.18 -28.12 -37.10
CA ARG A 607 0.04 -29.04 -37.13
C ARG A 607 -0.20 -29.71 -35.78
N ASN A 608 0.87 -30.26 -35.19
CA ASN A 608 0.78 -30.95 -33.90
C ASN A 608 0.30 -29.99 -32.81
N TYR A 609 0.85 -28.77 -32.77
CA TYR A 609 0.43 -27.73 -31.84
C TYR A 609 -1.05 -27.38 -31.99
N VAL A 610 -1.47 -27.08 -33.22
CA VAL A 610 -2.86 -26.72 -33.55
C VAL A 610 -3.83 -27.82 -33.14
N ILE A 611 -3.52 -29.08 -33.47
CA ILE A 611 -4.38 -30.22 -33.13
C ILE A 611 -4.53 -30.32 -31.61
N ASN A 612 -3.42 -30.29 -30.86
CA ASN A 612 -3.47 -30.36 -29.40
C ASN A 612 -4.21 -29.17 -28.78
N LEU A 613 -4.03 -27.96 -29.34
CA LEU A 613 -4.72 -26.76 -28.89
C LEU A 613 -6.24 -26.83 -29.13
N SER A 614 -6.66 -27.22 -30.33
CA SER A 614 -8.09 -27.37 -30.64
C SER A 614 -8.73 -28.53 -29.90
N GLU A 615 -7.95 -29.55 -29.53
CA GLU A 615 -8.39 -30.64 -28.66
C GLU A 615 -8.61 -30.15 -27.22
N ALA A 616 -7.71 -29.33 -26.71
CA ALA A 616 -7.80 -28.75 -25.36
C ALA A 616 -8.84 -27.62 -25.26
N PHE A 617 -9.14 -26.91 -26.36
CA PHE A 617 -10.11 -25.82 -26.41
C PHE A 617 -11.12 -26.02 -27.56
N PRO A 618 -12.17 -26.83 -27.37
CA PRO A 618 -13.11 -27.22 -28.43
C PRO A 618 -14.18 -26.15 -28.77
N TYR A 619 -13.91 -24.87 -28.51
CA TYR A 619 -14.88 -23.79 -28.62
C TYR A 619 -14.60 -22.80 -29.78
N LEU A 620 -13.73 -23.18 -30.72
CA LEU A 620 -13.24 -22.28 -31.77
C LEU A 620 -14.36 -21.78 -32.67
N PHE A 621 -15.38 -22.59 -32.96
CA PHE A 621 -16.51 -22.19 -33.80
C PHE A 621 -17.37 -21.08 -33.18
N PHE A 622 -17.39 -20.97 -31.86
CA PHE A 622 -18.11 -19.89 -31.19
C PHE A 622 -17.30 -18.58 -31.16
N PHE A 623 -16.01 -18.68 -30.84
CA PHE A 623 -15.18 -17.51 -30.54
C PHE A 623 -14.42 -16.94 -31.74
N THR A 624 -14.06 -17.77 -32.71
CA THR A 624 -13.13 -17.36 -33.77
C THR A 624 -13.82 -16.45 -34.76
N LYS A 625 -13.14 -15.36 -35.12
CA LYS A 625 -13.59 -14.43 -36.16
C LYS A 625 -13.49 -15.10 -37.54
N LEU A 626 -14.52 -14.94 -38.37
CA LEU A 626 -14.57 -15.54 -39.70
C LEU A 626 -13.86 -14.66 -40.74
N ASP A 627 -14.05 -13.35 -40.70
CA ASP A 627 -13.43 -12.36 -41.59
C ASP A 627 -12.09 -11.82 -41.04
N GLY A 628 -11.33 -12.69 -40.38
CA GLY A 628 -10.06 -12.35 -39.75
C GLY A 628 -8.89 -12.28 -40.74
N ASN A 629 -7.88 -11.46 -40.43
CA ASN A 629 -6.69 -11.31 -41.26
C ASN A 629 -5.85 -12.60 -41.31
N TYR A 630 -5.90 -13.41 -40.25
CA TYR A 630 -5.08 -14.62 -40.13
C TYR A 630 -5.77 -15.90 -40.63
N GLY A 631 -7.06 -15.82 -41.00
CA GLY A 631 -7.81 -16.97 -41.50
C GLY A 631 -7.82 -18.18 -40.56
N THR A 632 -7.80 -17.95 -39.24
CA THR A 632 -7.53 -18.97 -38.19
C THR A 632 -8.23 -20.31 -38.42
N LEU A 633 -9.56 -20.33 -38.62
CA LEU A 633 -10.28 -21.60 -38.78
C LEU A 633 -9.85 -22.37 -40.04
N LYS A 634 -9.52 -21.68 -41.14
CA LYS A 634 -9.01 -22.32 -42.37
C LYS A 634 -7.62 -22.91 -42.12
N VAL A 635 -6.73 -22.20 -41.42
CA VAL A 635 -5.42 -22.73 -41.02
C VAL A 635 -5.59 -23.99 -40.16
N PHE A 636 -6.48 -23.94 -39.16
CA PHE A 636 -6.71 -25.06 -38.25
C PHE A 636 -7.29 -26.27 -38.98
N ALA A 637 -8.32 -26.09 -39.81
CA ALA A 637 -8.90 -27.15 -40.62
C ALA A 637 -7.85 -27.78 -41.56
N ASN A 638 -7.00 -26.97 -42.21
CA ASN A 638 -5.94 -27.47 -43.09
C ASN A 638 -4.85 -28.25 -42.34
N CYS A 639 -4.51 -27.86 -41.11
CA CYS A 639 -3.59 -28.64 -40.25
C CYS A 639 -4.10 -30.06 -40.03
N TYR A 640 -5.41 -30.24 -39.80
CA TYR A 640 -6.03 -31.56 -39.67
C TYR A 640 -6.00 -32.33 -41.00
N ILE A 641 -6.40 -31.72 -42.12
CA ILE A 641 -6.43 -32.36 -43.44
C ILE A 641 -5.04 -32.92 -43.82
N LYS A 642 -3.98 -32.17 -43.50
CA LYS A 642 -2.60 -32.54 -43.82
C LYS A 642 -1.95 -33.47 -42.78
N SER A 643 -2.62 -33.76 -41.67
CA SER A 643 -2.05 -34.59 -40.60
C SER A 643 -1.98 -36.08 -40.96
N ASP A 644 -0.91 -36.75 -40.51
CA ASP A 644 -0.71 -38.19 -40.67
C ASP A 644 -1.43 -39.03 -39.59
N LYS A 645 -2.29 -38.42 -38.73
CA LYS A 645 -3.15 -39.10 -37.72
C LYS A 645 -4.17 -40.11 -38.32
N LYS A 646 -4.06 -40.37 -39.63
CA LYS A 646 -4.89 -41.21 -40.51
C LYS A 646 -5.05 -42.68 -40.10
N ILE A 647 -4.50 -43.16 -38.98
CA ILE A 647 -4.34 -44.60 -38.72
C ILE A 647 -5.10 -45.11 -37.48
N VAL A 648 -5.67 -44.28 -36.60
CA VAL A 648 -6.13 -44.77 -35.27
C VAL A 648 -7.63 -44.63 -34.97
N LEU A 649 -8.45 -43.97 -35.80
CA LEU A 649 -9.90 -43.86 -35.55
C LEU A 649 -10.68 -44.27 -36.81
N ASP A 650 -11.10 -45.54 -36.84
CA ASP A 650 -11.89 -46.12 -37.92
C ASP A 650 -13.19 -45.30 -38.14
N ASN A 651 -13.37 -44.80 -39.37
CA ASN A 651 -14.58 -44.21 -40.00
C ASN A 651 -14.69 -42.67 -40.17
N TYR A 652 -13.74 -41.85 -39.72
CA TYR A 652 -13.79 -40.38 -39.96
C TYR A 652 -12.53 -39.86 -40.65
N SER A 653 -12.71 -38.94 -41.60
CA SER A 653 -11.62 -38.13 -42.17
C SER A 653 -11.06 -37.16 -41.12
N PRO A 654 -9.79 -36.74 -41.22
CA PRO A 654 -9.20 -35.80 -40.26
C PRO A 654 -9.99 -34.48 -40.13
N LEU A 655 -10.62 -34.01 -41.21
CA LEU A 655 -11.48 -32.83 -41.16
C LEU A 655 -12.78 -33.10 -40.39
N GLU A 656 -13.40 -34.27 -40.55
CA GLU A 656 -14.61 -34.64 -39.79
C GLU A 656 -14.32 -34.74 -38.29
N ILE A 657 -13.12 -35.16 -37.88
CA ILE A 657 -12.70 -35.15 -36.47
C ILE A 657 -12.72 -33.72 -35.92
N PHE A 658 -12.06 -32.79 -36.61
CA PHE A 658 -12.04 -31.38 -36.22
C PHE A 658 -13.46 -30.78 -36.17
N MET A 659 -14.25 -31.01 -37.22
CA MET A 659 -15.62 -30.48 -37.30
C MET A 659 -16.50 -31.03 -36.18
N THR A 660 -16.50 -32.34 -35.96
CA THR A 660 -17.31 -32.99 -34.91
C THR A 660 -16.96 -32.42 -33.55
N GLN A 661 -15.67 -32.36 -33.23
CA GLN A 661 -15.18 -31.82 -31.97
C GLN A 661 -15.60 -30.38 -31.72
N GLN A 662 -15.44 -29.50 -32.71
CA GLN A 662 -15.77 -28.08 -32.54
C GLN A 662 -17.28 -27.82 -32.56
N PHE A 663 -18.09 -28.65 -33.22
CA PHE A 663 -19.55 -28.58 -33.10
C PHE A 663 -20.05 -29.09 -31.76
N GLU A 664 -19.46 -30.14 -31.21
CA GLU A 664 -19.78 -30.60 -29.85
C GLU A 664 -19.53 -29.49 -28.83
N GLY A 665 -18.37 -28.82 -28.89
CA GLY A 665 -18.08 -27.69 -28.01
C GLY A 665 -18.94 -26.45 -28.29
N LEU A 666 -19.31 -26.18 -29.56
CA LEU A 666 -20.29 -25.14 -29.88
C LEU A 666 -21.64 -25.42 -29.22
N ASN A 667 -22.15 -26.65 -29.33
CA ASN A 667 -23.43 -27.06 -28.73
C ASN A 667 -23.38 -26.95 -27.20
N GLU A 668 -22.32 -27.48 -26.58
CA GLU A 668 -22.11 -27.37 -25.14
C GLU A 668 -22.14 -25.90 -24.68
N LEU A 669 -21.43 -25.02 -25.39
CA LEU A 669 -21.33 -23.61 -25.02
C LEU A 669 -22.65 -22.86 -25.27
N THR A 670 -23.35 -23.10 -26.37
CA THR A 670 -24.65 -22.45 -26.65
C THR A 670 -25.72 -22.90 -25.66
N ASP A 671 -25.72 -24.17 -25.27
CA ASP A 671 -26.64 -24.72 -24.27
C ASP A 671 -26.38 -24.07 -22.91
N ARG A 672 -25.10 -23.99 -22.50
CA ARG A 672 -24.70 -23.33 -21.26
C ARG A 672 -25.11 -21.85 -21.23
N LEU A 673 -24.93 -21.14 -22.34
CA LEU A 673 -25.29 -19.73 -22.49
C LEU A 673 -26.80 -19.50 -22.69
N SER A 674 -27.60 -20.57 -22.76
CA SER A 674 -29.04 -20.51 -23.02
C SER A 674 -29.40 -19.77 -24.32
N LEU A 675 -28.56 -19.94 -25.35
CA LEU A 675 -28.85 -19.43 -26.70
C LEU A 675 -29.90 -20.30 -27.38
N SER A 676 -30.66 -19.70 -28.30
CA SER A 676 -31.69 -20.44 -29.04
C SER A 676 -31.07 -21.40 -30.06
N GLU A 677 -31.80 -22.47 -30.41
CA GLU A 677 -31.40 -23.39 -31.49
C GLU A 677 -31.15 -22.64 -32.81
N GLU A 678 -31.92 -21.59 -33.08
CA GLU A 678 -31.73 -20.75 -34.28
C GLU A 678 -30.40 -19.99 -34.24
N GLU A 679 -30.00 -19.46 -33.08
CA GLU A 679 -28.70 -18.79 -32.94
C GLU A 679 -27.52 -19.77 -33.10
N ASN A 680 -27.62 -20.97 -32.52
CA ASN A 680 -26.61 -22.02 -32.72
C ASN A 680 -26.53 -22.38 -34.21
N LYS A 681 -27.69 -22.58 -34.85
CA LYS A 681 -27.77 -22.90 -36.28
C LYS A 681 -27.13 -21.82 -37.14
N ILE A 682 -27.38 -20.54 -36.87
CA ILE A 682 -26.74 -19.43 -37.57
C ILE A 682 -25.21 -19.51 -37.42
N ILE A 683 -24.70 -19.69 -36.20
CA ILE A 683 -23.24 -19.83 -35.96
C ILE A 683 -22.67 -21.01 -36.75
N SER A 684 -23.41 -22.12 -36.81
CA SER A 684 -23.02 -23.33 -37.52
C SER A 684 -22.98 -23.11 -39.04
N GLU A 685 -24.04 -22.55 -39.62
CA GLU A 685 -24.14 -22.25 -41.05
C GLU A 685 -23.05 -21.27 -41.49
N GLU A 686 -22.86 -20.16 -40.78
CA GLU A 686 -21.79 -19.19 -41.05
C GLU A 686 -20.40 -19.84 -41.03
N THR A 687 -20.15 -20.75 -40.08
CA THR A 687 -18.85 -21.41 -39.94
C THR A 687 -18.61 -22.40 -41.08
N ILE A 688 -19.63 -23.15 -41.48
CA ILE A 688 -19.58 -24.08 -42.62
C ILE A 688 -19.34 -23.28 -43.90
N GLU A 689 -20.15 -22.25 -44.15
CA GLU A 689 -20.00 -21.38 -45.33
C GLU A 689 -18.59 -20.79 -45.40
N TYR A 690 -18.05 -20.32 -44.27
CA TYR A 690 -16.69 -19.80 -44.24
C TYR A 690 -15.62 -20.86 -44.57
N LEU A 691 -15.68 -22.05 -43.95
CA LEU A 691 -14.69 -23.10 -44.14
C LEU A 691 -14.69 -23.67 -45.57
N PHE A 692 -15.84 -23.70 -46.22
CA PHE A 692 -16.01 -24.24 -47.58
C PHE A 692 -16.16 -23.17 -48.67
N SER A 693 -16.03 -21.89 -48.32
CA SER A 693 -15.94 -20.79 -49.29
C SER A 693 -14.58 -20.81 -49.99
N ASP A 694 -14.62 -20.64 -51.33
CA ASP A 694 -13.45 -20.57 -52.21
C ASP A 694 -12.47 -19.44 -51.85
#